data_AF-A0A9W4VR38-F1
#
_entry.id   AF-A0A9W4VR38-F1
#
_cell.length_a   1.000
_cell.length_b   1.000
_cell.length_c   1.000
_cell.angle_alpha   90.00
_cell.angle_beta   90.00
_cell.angle_gamma   90.00
#
_symmetry.space_group_name_H-M   'P 1'
#
loop_
_entity.id
_entity.type
_entity.pdbx_description
1 polymer ?
#
loop_
_entity_poly.entity_id
_entity_poly.type
_entity_poly.pdbx_seq_one_letter_code
_entity_poly.pdbx_strand_id
1 'polypeptide(L)'
;MKAYLLSSVLWSVASFATPFDTCPSKAFLIQGNTATVYGVNLVSGSYNTLANDMGTNNKVNAVGFSVHDRYLYGWDYESGNLAKIGKDYQLESLSVSGFAKTSFYVGDVSVQTNHYYAYRRGASFGLYKVSLDPNNEDYLNANRVVDGAKLNLQIFDLAFHPDEDFAYSVDKNGVLHRIDVLNGTSSALGNTGITGTFGAVYFDVDGNFYISRNSDGNVFLIDLDNPSNNQLFAYGPDSSSNDGARCAIAPIIDDSEPAYIDFGDAPNSYLTKLADNGPRHETGDLFLGTQVTPEYQPKDNDEDDGIDFVTGFEIGLDTLILANSSRSGYLNAWIDWDQSGTFDNNERVVQDYATSTGQNRLLLAVPENAADGTTWARFRLSDQPGISFTGGVANGEVEDYAITVSNSGIATVSTDWMTIAFEDFWPEQGDYDFNDVVVTYKVQMSKVGEQLKRYKIDGSLKAIGASHRNGFAFRFQNIAASSVNQALIRYEINGQLQTNSPLENGRNEAILILFADTKAVAPVLSGCKYFRTERHCQSQESISFSITLPFNEAQSPNNVGFSNLDPFIFGVNGFDHGPLVSVANARGWEVHLKNQAPTEAFDPSYLNQADDASSSNGFYQTSSGLPFAIKVGTQWRHPIEHTDILQAYPQLASFAESRGAENTAWFLTPSDESLVSY
;
A
#
# COMPACT_ATOMS: atom_id res chain seq x y z
N MET A 1 59.50 36.01 57.73
CA MET A 1 59.13 34.58 57.57
C MET A 1 58.71 34.41 56.10
N LYS A 2 59.31 33.44 55.40
CA LYS A 2 59.28 33.29 53.93
C LYS A 2 57.86 33.01 53.41
N ALA A 3 57.44 33.71 52.35
CA ALA A 3 56.27 33.36 51.56
C ALA A 3 56.67 32.27 50.55
N TYR A 4 55.98 31.13 50.59
CA TYR A 4 56.08 30.09 49.57
C TYR A 4 54.87 30.21 48.64
N LEU A 5 55.11 30.53 47.36
CA LEU A 5 54.16 30.28 46.28
C LEU A 5 54.08 28.76 46.09
N LEU A 6 52.89 28.16 46.28
CA LEU A 6 52.57 26.85 45.73
C LEU A 6 52.06 27.07 44.30
N SER A 7 52.83 26.62 43.30
CA SER A 7 52.31 26.43 41.94
C SER A 7 51.52 25.12 41.90
N SER A 8 50.21 25.21 41.75
CA SER A 8 49.37 24.07 41.39
C SER A 8 49.61 23.73 39.92
N VAL A 9 50.41 22.68 39.67
CA VAL A 9 50.49 22.06 38.34
C VAL A 9 49.21 21.25 38.15
N LEU A 10 48.29 21.75 37.33
CA LEU A 10 47.19 20.97 36.79
C LEU A 10 47.79 19.97 35.79
N TRP A 11 47.92 18.71 36.20
CA TRP A 11 48.14 17.62 35.26
C TRP A 11 46.84 17.37 34.51
N SER A 12 46.78 17.73 33.23
CA SER A 12 45.78 17.18 32.32
C SER A 12 46.09 15.69 32.16
N VAL A 13 45.38 14.84 32.88
CA VAL A 13 45.32 13.41 32.55
C VAL A 13 44.70 13.31 31.16
N ALA A 14 45.48 12.85 30.18
CA ALA A 14 44.93 12.40 28.92
C ALA A 14 43.96 11.26 29.25
N SER A 15 42.66 11.49 29.06
CA SER A 15 41.65 10.46 29.20
C SER A 15 41.80 9.53 28.00
N PHE A 16 42.40 8.37 28.19
CA PHE A 16 42.41 7.33 27.16
C PHE A 16 40.98 6.88 26.88
N ALA A 17 40.64 6.67 25.60
CA ALA A 17 39.33 6.14 25.23
C ALA A 17 39.09 4.81 25.97
N THR A 18 37.93 4.65 26.61
CA THR A 18 37.59 3.40 27.32
C THR A 18 36.95 2.40 26.37
N PRO A 19 37.26 1.09 26.47
CA PRO A 19 36.69 0.09 25.59
C PRO A 19 35.19 -0.07 25.87
N PHE A 20 34.47 -0.63 24.91
CA PHE A 20 33.11 -1.13 25.13
C PHE A 20 33.12 -2.24 26.19
N ASP A 21 32.08 -2.26 27.02
CA ASP A 21 32.00 -3.18 28.16
C ASP A 21 31.76 -4.63 27.68
N THR A 22 30.93 -4.78 26.63
CA THR A 22 30.61 -6.05 25.95
C THR A 22 30.76 -5.88 24.43
N CYS A 23 30.49 -6.95 23.69
CA CYS A 23 30.26 -6.87 22.26
C CYS A 23 28.83 -6.35 22.01
N PRO A 24 28.65 -5.15 21.42
CA PRO A 24 27.32 -4.58 21.22
C PRO A 24 26.52 -5.38 20.18
N SER A 25 25.26 -5.67 20.46
CA SER A 25 24.34 -6.36 19.55
C SER A 25 23.90 -5.47 18.38
N LYS A 26 23.65 -4.19 18.66
CA LYS A 26 23.35 -3.15 17.65
C LYS A 26 24.57 -2.89 16.76
N ALA A 27 24.31 -2.70 15.47
CA ALA A 27 25.31 -2.24 14.52
C ALA A 27 25.58 -0.74 14.71
N PHE A 28 26.75 -0.29 14.27
CA PHE A 28 27.11 1.12 14.18
C PHE A 28 27.00 1.58 12.75
N LEU A 29 26.41 2.76 12.57
CA LEU A 29 26.39 3.45 11.28
C LEU A 29 26.92 4.86 11.48
N ILE A 30 28.06 5.15 10.88
CA ILE A 30 28.68 6.47 10.92
C ILE A 30 28.24 7.22 9.67
N GLN A 31 27.77 8.47 9.81
CA GLN A 31 27.28 9.25 8.69
C GLN A 31 27.79 10.70 8.67
N GLY A 32 27.69 11.32 7.49
CA GLY A 32 27.85 12.76 7.31
C GLY A 32 29.29 13.21 7.02
N ASN A 33 29.43 14.51 6.69
CA ASN A 33 30.74 15.14 6.47
C ASN A 33 31.45 15.49 7.77
N THR A 34 30.70 15.56 8.86
CA THR A 34 31.19 15.62 10.24
C THR A 34 30.57 14.41 10.91
N ALA A 35 31.42 13.50 11.41
CA ALA A 35 30.99 12.17 11.78
C ALA A 35 29.97 12.18 12.93
N THR A 36 28.81 11.60 12.65
CA THR A 36 27.75 11.28 13.63
C THR A 36 27.60 9.76 13.65
N VAL A 37 27.48 9.17 14.84
CA VAL A 37 27.30 7.71 14.99
C VAL A 37 25.89 7.39 15.45
N TYR A 38 25.28 6.44 14.75
CA TYR A 38 23.97 5.86 15.04
C TYR A 38 24.14 4.41 15.47
N GLY A 39 23.28 3.97 16.38
CA GLY A 39 23.07 2.56 16.68
C GLY A 39 21.91 2.09 15.82
N VAL A 40 22.14 1.04 15.03
CA VAL A 40 21.13 0.44 14.14
C VAL A 40 20.78 -0.94 14.68
N ASN A 41 19.50 -1.16 14.91
CA ASN A 41 18.97 -2.47 15.17
C ASN A 41 18.73 -3.18 13.82
N LEU A 42 19.56 -4.17 13.48
CA LEU A 42 19.41 -4.88 12.21
C LEU A 42 18.10 -5.68 12.14
N VAL A 43 17.53 -6.07 13.29
CA VAL A 43 16.29 -6.84 13.36
C VAL A 43 15.13 -6.03 12.78
N SER A 44 14.95 -4.78 13.19
CA SER A 44 13.82 -3.93 12.77
C SER A 44 14.20 -2.89 11.71
N GLY A 45 15.49 -2.54 11.61
CA GLY A 45 15.96 -1.37 10.88
C GLY A 45 15.86 -0.07 11.68
N SER A 46 15.33 -0.10 12.91
CA SER A 46 15.29 1.09 13.77
C SER A 46 16.69 1.61 14.05
N TYR A 47 16.77 2.90 14.32
CA TYR A 47 18.04 3.53 14.65
C TYR A 47 17.87 4.72 15.58
N ASN A 48 18.88 4.94 16.40
CA ASN A 48 18.96 6.09 17.29
C ASN A 48 20.36 6.70 17.22
N THR A 49 20.44 8.02 17.36
CA THR A 49 21.75 8.67 17.47
C THR A 49 22.42 8.25 18.78
N LEU A 50 23.67 7.80 18.71
CA LEU A 50 24.50 7.49 19.87
C LEU A 50 25.36 8.70 20.26
N ALA A 51 25.95 9.38 19.27
CA ALA A 51 26.63 10.66 19.45
C ALA A 51 26.58 11.52 18.18
N ASN A 52 26.27 12.82 18.35
CA ASN A 52 26.25 13.82 17.27
C ASN A 52 27.64 14.35 16.91
N ASP A 53 28.64 14.05 17.74
CA ASP A 53 30.02 14.51 17.58
C ASP A 53 30.94 13.37 18.03
N MET A 54 31.82 12.94 17.14
CA MET A 54 32.83 11.93 17.39
C MET A 54 34.21 12.52 17.74
N GLY A 55 34.30 13.82 18.02
CA GLY A 55 35.55 14.50 18.33
C GLY A 55 36.34 14.92 17.09
N THR A 56 35.68 15.07 15.94
CA THR A 56 36.29 15.49 14.66
C THR A 56 35.38 16.44 13.90
N ASN A 57 35.99 17.33 13.12
CA ASN A 57 35.27 18.21 12.19
C ASN A 57 35.06 17.59 10.80
N ASN A 58 35.50 16.35 10.58
CA ASN A 58 35.44 15.66 9.30
C ASN A 58 34.73 14.30 9.41
N LYS A 59 34.62 13.58 8.30
CA LYS A 59 34.02 12.24 8.27
C LYS A 59 34.99 11.16 8.73
N VAL A 60 34.43 10.04 9.15
CA VAL A 60 35.14 8.82 9.48
C VAL A 60 34.55 7.68 8.64
N ASN A 61 35.41 6.92 7.95
CA ASN A 61 35.02 5.76 7.14
C ASN A 61 35.95 4.57 7.40
N ALA A 62 35.78 3.46 6.69
CA ALA A 62 36.55 2.24 6.83
C ALA A 62 36.54 1.78 8.29
N VAL A 63 35.36 1.75 8.91
CA VAL A 63 35.18 1.54 10.33
C VAL A 63 34.96 0.07 10.60
N GLY A 64 35.69 -0.49 11.57
CA GLY A 64 35.50 -1.84 12.04
C GLY A 64 35.48 -1.93 13.56
N PHE A 65 34.84 -2.97 14.10
CA PHE A 65 34.84 -3.25 15.53
C PHE A 65 35.84 -4.36 15.86
N SER A 66 36.79 -4.11 16.75
CA SER A 66 37.69 -5.16 17.22
C SER A 66 37.07 -5.95 18.38
N VAL A 67 36.84 -7.24 18.17
CA VAL A 67 36.39 -8.17 19.22
C VAL A 67 37.47 -8.44 20.28
N HIS A 68 38.74 -8.15 19.97
CA HIS A 68 39.87 -8.49 20.82
C HIS A 68 40.10 -7.47 21.94
N ASP A 69 39.88 -6.18 21.64
CA ASP A 69 40.08 -5.10 22.61
C ASP A 69 38.83 -4.23 22.82
N ARG A 70 37.74 -4.50 22.08
CA ARG A 70 36.44 -3.84 22.17
C ARG A 70 36.51 -2.34 21.93
N TYR A 71 37.14 -1.96 20.82
CA TYR A 71 37.10 -0.61 20.28
C TYR A 71 36.63 -0.60 18.84
N LEU A 72 36.07 0.54 18.42
CA LEU A 72 35.91 0.85 17.01
C LEU A 72 37.22 1.43 16.47
N TYR A 73 37.57 1.08 15.23
CA TYR A 73 38.73 1.59 14.52
C TYR A 73 38.30 2.08 13.15
N GLY A 74 38.68 3.29 12.77
CA GLY A 74 38.24 3.88 11.50
C GLY A 74 39.20 4.93 10.95
N TRP A 75 39.12 5.20 9.65
CA TRP A 75 39.92 6.21 8.99
C TRP A 75 39.36 7.61 9.24
N ASP A 76 40.09 8.40 10.03
CA ASP A 76 39.78 9.81 10.28
C ASP A 76 40.30 10.69 9.13
N TYR A 77 39.40 11.39 8.45
CA TYR A 77 39.74 12.28 7.34
C TYR A 77 40.37 13.59 7.78
N GLU A 78 40.23 14.00 9.04
CA GLU A 78 40.86 15.20 9.59
C GLU A 78 42.35 14.97 9.82
N SER A 79 42.72 13.92 10.55
CA SER A 79 44.13 13.56 10.78
C SER A 79 44.79 12.86 9.59
N GLY A 80 43.99 12.22 8.72
CA GLY A 80 44.51 11.39 7.63
C GLY A 80 45.22 10.14 8.16
N ASN A 81 44.74 9.59 9.27
CA ASN A 81 45.29 8.40 9.93
C ASN A 81 44.15 7.53 10.50
N LEU A 82 44.53 6.34 10.99
CA LEU A 82 43.63 5.48 11.75
C LEU A 82 43.28 6.13 13.09
N ALA A 83 42.03 6.07 13.48
CA ALA A 83 41.53 6.50 14.78
C ALA A 83 40.98 5.32 15.56
N LYS A 84 41.10 5.40 16.88
CA LYS A 84 40.54 4.48 17.87
C LYS A 84 39.37 5.16 18.57
N ILE A 85 38.24 4.49 18.69
CA ILE A 85 37.00 5.07 19.20
C ILE A 85 36.47 4.17 20.33
N GLY A 86 36.30 4.76 21.51
CA GLY A 86 35.81 4.09 22.71
C GLY A 86 34.28 4.15 22.86
N LYS A 87 33.78 3.68 24.01
CA LYS A 87 32.35 3.68 24.32
C LYS A 87 31.72 5.06 24.54
N ASP A 88 32.56 6.09 24.65
CA ASP A 88 32.16 7.51 24.65
C ASP A 88 32.01 8.08 23.24
N TYR A 89 32.28 7.26 22.22
CA TYR A 89 32.22 7.59 20.79
C TYR A 89 33.16 8.71 20.36
N GLN A 90 34.12 9.09 21.20
CA GLN A 90 35.14 10.07 20.86
C GLN A 90 36.33 9.38 20.23
N LEU A 91 36.83 9.96 19.13
CA LEU A 91 37.97 9.42 18.41
C LEU A 91 39.30 9.89 19.01
N GLU A 92 40.26 8.98 19.07
CA GLU A 92 41.66 9.19 19.40
C GLU A 92 42.50 8.83 18.16
N SER A 93 43.16 9.81 17.56
CA SER A 93 44.01 9.57 16.39
C SER A 93 45.24 8.74 16.78
N LEU A 94 45.47 7.65 16.04
CA LEU A 94 46.64 6.80 16.20
C LEU A 94 47.76 7.26 15.27
N SER A 95 49.00 7.12 15.72
CA SER A 95 50.18 7.43 14.91
C SER A 95 50.61 6.23 14.06
N VAL A 96 49.75 5.77 13.14
CA VAL A 96 50.09 4.65 12.24
C VAL A 96 51.00 5.14 11.12
N SER A 97 52.04 4.35 10.82
CA SER A 97 52.96 4.58 9.69
C SER A 97 52.72 3.56 8.56
N GLY A 98 53.26 3.77 7.37
CA GLY A 98 53.22 2.78 6.26
C GLY A 98 52.04 2.88 5.29
N PHE A 99 50.95 3.58 5.65
CA PHE A 99 49.85 3.85 4.72
C PHE A 99 50.29 4.74 3.53
N ALA A 100 49.62 4.58 2.39
CA ALA A 100 49.71 5.56 1.31
C ALA A 100 49.12 6.90 1.76
N LYS A 101 49.65 8.01 1.23
CA LYS A 101 49.13 9.37 1.47
C LYS A 101 47.81 9.59 0.74
N THR A 102 46.74 9.03 1.28
CA THR A 102 45.37 9.08 0.76
C THR A 102 44.38 8.80 1.89
N SER A 103 43.08 8.94 1.62
CA SER A 103 42.03 8.50 2.56
C SER A 103 41.53 7.10 2.20
N PHE A 104 41.17 6.31 3.19
CA PHE A 104 40.55 5.01 3.00
C PHE A 104 39.06 5.09 3.34
N TYR A 105 38.24 4.37 2.59
CA TYR A 105 36.78 4.37 2.73
C TYR A 105 36.18 2.96 2.74
N VAL A 106 37.04 1.94 2.80
CA VAL A 106 36.66 0.54 2.93
C VAL A 106 37.61 -0.06 3.95
N GLY A 107 37.10 -0.70 4.99
CA GLY A 107 37.95 -1.35 5.98
C GLY A 107 37.16 -1.87 7.17
N ASP A 108 37.75 -2.85 7.85
CA ASP A 108 37.18 -3.51 9.02
C ASP A 108 38.31 -4.17 9.82
N VAL A 109 38.01 -4.72 11.00
CA VAL A 109 38.95 -5.45 11.84
C VAL A 109 38.71 -6.95 11.74
N SER A 110 39.77 -7.71 11.43
CA SER A 110 39.71 -9.18 11.40
C SER A 110 39.36 -9.74 12.78
N VAL A 111 38.29 -10.55 12.83
CA VAL A 111 37.81 -11.26 14.03
C VAL A 111 38.85 -12.27 14.55
N GLN A 112 39.73 -12.77 13.67
CA GLN A 112 40.66 -13.85 13.97
C GLN A 112 42.04 -13.35 14.38
N THR A 113 42.51 -12.25 13.78
CA THR A 113 43.93 -11.85 13.86
C THR A 113 44.18 -10.52 14.55
N ASN A 114 43.14 -9.78 14.98
CA ASN A 114 43.25 -8.43 15.53
C ASN A 114 44.01 -7.43 14.62
N HIS A 115 43.87 -7.59 13.31
CA HIS A 115 44.42 -6.66 12.32
C HIS A 115 43.30 -5.79 11.75
N TYR A 116 43.54 -4.49 11.67
CA TYR A 116 42.71 -3.58 10.89
C TYR A 116 43.14 -3.63 9.43
N TYR A 117 42.17 -3.75 8.53
CA TYR A 117 42.38 -3.74 7.09
C TYR A 117 41.75 -2.50 6.48
N ALA A 118 42.47 -1.86 5.55
CA ALA A 118 41.97 -0.71 4.80
C ALA A 118 42.22 -0.89 3.31
N TYR A 119 41.21 -0.64 2.48
CA TYR A 119 41.27 -0.84 1.04
C TYR A 119 40.94 0.44 0.27
N ARG A 120 41.74 0.68 -0.78
CA ARG A 120 41.41 1.64 -1.82
C ARG A 120 41.87 1.13 -3.18
N ARG A 121 40.95 1.16 -4.15
CA ARG A 121 41.20 0.78 -5.54
C ARG A 121 42.23 1.71 -6.21
N GLY A 122 43.16 1.14 -6.99
CA GLY A 122 44.11 1.88 -7.82
C GLY A 122 45.59 1.55 -7.54
N ALA A 123 46.45 1.74 -8.55
CA ALA A 123 47.84 1.30 -8.52
C ALA A 123 48.73 1.99 -7.47
N SER A 124 48.36 3.20 -7.06
CA SER A 124 49.06 3.95 -5.99
C SER A 124 48.57 3.59 -4.59
N PHE A 125 47.55 2.74 -4.48
CA PHE A 125 46.87 2.37 -3.23
C PHE A 125 46.79 0.84 -3.12
N GLY A 126 45.90 0.28 -2.32
CA GLY A 126 45.83 -1.17 -2.17
C GLY A 126 45.03 -1.61 -0.98
N LEU A 127 45.15 -2.90 -0.68
CA LEU A 127 44.76 -3.46 0.60
C LEU A 127 45.96 -3.36 1.53
N TYR A 128 45.76 -2.72 2.67
CA TYR A 128 46.72 -2.58 3.75
C TYR A 128 46.23 -3.31 4.98
N LYS A 129 47.16 -3.83 5.77
CA LYS A 129 46.87 -4.39 7.09
C LYS A 129 47.75 -3.74 8.15
N VAL A 130 47.23 -3.56 9.35
CA VAL A 130 47.97 -3.05 10.51
C VAL A 130 47.58 -3.84 11.74
N SER A 131 48.56 -4.29 12.53
CA SER A 131 48.29 -4.97 13.80
C SER A 131 47.80 -3.95 14.84
N LEU A 132 46.73 -4.31 15.55
CA LEU A 132 46.22 -3.56 16.70
C LEU A 132 46.71 -4.15 18.04
N ASP A 133 47.44 -5.28 18.01
CA ASP A 133 48.07 -5.86 19.20
C ASP A 133 49.42 -5.20 19.48
N PRO A 134 49.61 -4.51 20.64
CA PRO A 134 50.88 -3.91 21.04
C PRO A 134 52.06 -4.87 21.16
N ASN A 135 51.81 -6.17 21.24
CA ASN A 135 52.84 -7.20 21.34
C ASN A 135 53.33 -7.70 19.98
N ASN A 136 52.69 -7.29 18.89
CA ASN A 136 53.08 -7.67 17.53
C ASN A 136 54.17 -6.74 16.99
N GLU A 137 55.15 -7.28 16.25
CA GLU A 137 56.23 -6.50 15.63
C GLU A 137 55.71 -5.43 14.65
N ASP A 138 54.55 -5.67 14.03
CA ASP A 138 53.89 -4.75 13.09
C ASP A 138 52.83 -3.82 13.77
N TYR A 139 52.85 -3.69 15.10
CA TYR A 139 51.92 -2.81 15.82
C TYR A 139 51.98 -1.37 15.28
N LEU A 140 50.82 -0.83 14.85
CA LEU A 140 50.70 0.50 14.23
C LEU A 140 51.66 0.74 13.04
N ASN A 141 52.06 -0.33 12.36
CA ASN A 141 52.81 -0.27 11.10
C ASN A 141 51.99 -0.93 9.98
N ALA A 142 51.47 -0.12 9.06
CA ALA A 142 50.63 -0.58 7.96
C ALA A 142 51.46 -1.18 6.82
N ASN A 143 51.18 -2.45 6.51
CA ASN A 143 51.81 -3.20 5.44
C ASN A 143 50.85 -3.34 4.25
N ARG A 144 51.31 -2.98 3.04
CA ARG A 144 50.53 -3.17 1.80
C ARG A 144 50.53 -4.64 1.40
N VAL A 145 49.40 -5.32 1.54
CA VAL A 145 49.21 -6.72 1.16
C VAL A 145 49.22 -6.88 -0.36
N VAL A 146 48.43 -6.05 -1.05
CA VAL A 146 48.29 -6.13 -2.52
C VAL A 146 48.05 -4.76 -3.13
N ASP A 147 48.46 -4.63 -4.40
CA ASP A 147 48.19 -3.48 -5.22
C ASP A 147 46.69 -3.32 -5.53
N GLY A 148 46.16 -2.11 -5.35
CA GLY A 148 44.73 -1.83 -5.54
C GLY A 148 44.25 -1.95 -6.98
N ALA A 149 45.14 -1.87 -7.97
CA ALA A 149 44.83 -2.18 -9.37
C ALA A 149 44.88 -3.69 -9.68
N LYS A 150 45.50 -4.50 -8.81
CA LYS A 150 45.43 -5.97 -8.89
C LYS A 150 44.16 -6.51 -8.23
N LEU A 151 43.83 -6.04 -7.03
CA LEU A 151 42.59 -6.45 -6.35
C LEU A 151 41.35 -5.84 -7.04
N ASN A 152 41.41 -4.56 -7.41
CA ASN A 152 40.51 -3.88 -8.34
C ASN A 152 38.98 -3.96 -8.08
N LEU A 153 38.57 -4.24 -6.84
CA LEU A 153 37.17 -4.28 -6.42
C LEU A 153 36.54 -2.88 -6.37
N GLN A 154 35.28 -2.78 -6.83
CA GLN A 154 34.45 -1.56 -6.75
C GLN A 154 33.43 -1.68 -5.61
N ILE A 155 33.96 -1.75 -4.40
CA ILE A 155 33.20 -1.90 -3.16
C ILE A 155 33.26 -0.61 -2.34
N PHE A 156 32.31 -0.45 -1.42
CA PHE A 156 32.17 0.73 -0.57
C PHE A 156 32.31 0.42 0.91
N ASP A 157 32.19 -0.86 1.28
CA ASP A 157 32.47 -1.37 2.60
C ASP A 157 32.83 -2.85 2.54
N LEU A 158 33.38 -3.43 3.62
CA LEU A 158 33.60 -4.87 3.77
C LEU A 158 33.38 -5.28 5.24
N ALA A 159 32.97 -6.52 5.48
CA ALA A 159 32.90 -7.07 6.84
C ALA A 159 33.59 -8.43 6.94
N PHE A 160 34.24 -8.70 8.06
CA PHE A 160 34.82 -10.01 8.35
C PHE A 160 33.76 -11.00 8.82
N HIS A 161 33.79 -12.20 8.27
CA HIS A 161 32.96 -13.31 8.73
C HIS A 161 33.36 -13.69 10.17
N PRO A 162 32.41 -14.08 11.05
CA PRO A 162 32.71 -14.39 12.45
C PRO A 162 33.71 -15.55 12.62
N ASP A 163 33.58 -16.60 11.80
CA ASP A 163 34.30 -17.88 12.02
C ASP A 163 35.40 -18.19 11.00
N GLU A 164 35.69 -17.30 10.04
CA GLU A 164 36.74 -17.51 9.04
C GLU A 164 37.53 -16.22 8.78
N ASP A 165 38.71 -16.34 8.19
CA ASP A 165 39.61 -15.20 7.93
C ASP A 165 39.37 -14.56 6.55
N PHE A 166 38.11 -14.61 6.08
CA PHE A 166 37.66 -13.95 4.86
C PHE A 166 36.79 -12.73 5.18
N ALA A 167 36.96 -11.69 4.36
CA ALA A 167 36.05 -10.56 4.34
C ALA A 167 35.07 -10.68 3.16
N TYR A 168 33.87 -10.14 3.32
CA TYR A 168 32.84 -10.12 2.29
C TYR A 168 32.37 -8.72 1.97
N SER A 169 31.94 -8.54 0.73
CA SER A 169 31.37 -7.28 0.25
C SER A 169 30.52 -7.52 -1.00
N VAL A 170 29.54 -6.65 -1.24
CA VAL A 170 28.80 -6.59 -2.50
C VAL A 170 29.23 -5.34 -3.27
N ASP A 171 29.65 -5.50 -4.51
CA ASP A 171 29.99 -4.36 -5.36
C ASP A 171 28.74 -3.65 -5.89
N LYS A 172 28.92 -2.46 -6.49
CA LYS A 172 27.75 -1.67 -6.93
C LYS A 172 26.83 -2.34 -7.95
N ASN A 173 27.34 -3.34 -8.66
CA ASN A 173 26.60 -4.07 -9.68
C ASN A 173 25.94 -5.34 -9.11
N GLY A 174 25.98 -5.52 -7.78
CA GLY A 174 25.39 -6.65 -7.07
C GLY A 174 26.28 -7.88 -7.02
N VAL A 175 27.55 -7.83 -7.41
CA VAL A 175 28.41 -9.01 -7.33
C VAL A 175 28.88 -9.20 -5.88
N LEU A 176 28.58 -10.36 -5.29
CA LEU A 176 29.10 -10.79 -4.00
C LEU A 176 30.55 -11.27 -4.15
N HIS A 177 31.43 -10.68 -3.36
CA HIS A 177 32.86 -10.99 -3.34
C HIS A 177 33.26 -11.58 -2.00
N ARG A 178 33.96 -12.72 -2.04
CA ARG A 178 34.77 -13.22 -0.92
C ARG A 178 36.20 -12.76 -1.11
N ILE A 179 36.80 -12.16 -0.09
CA ILE A 179 38.11 -11.52 -0.14
C ILE A 179 39.05 -12.26 0.79
N ASP A 180 40.10 -12.85 0.21
CA ASP A 180 41.24 -13.38 0.94
C ASP A 180 42.18 -12.21 1.28
N VAL A 181 42.03 -11.71 2.50
CA VAL A 181 42.76 -10.52 2.94
C VAL A 181 44.24 -10.79 3.21
N LEU A 182 44.62 -12.05 3.41
CA LEU A 182 46.02 -12.46 3.62
C LEU A 182 46.79 -12.50 2.30
N ASN A 183 46.18 -13.05 1.27
CA ASN A 183 46.78 -13.16 -0.07
C ASN A 183 46.46 -11.96 -0.96
N GLY A 184 45.52 -11.11 -0.56
CA GLY A 184 45.08 -9.95 -1.34
C GLY A 184 44.39 -10.34 -2.65
N THR A 185 43.56 -11.40 -2.60
CA THR A 185 42.80 -11.90 -3.75
C THR A 185 41.31 -11.90 -3.46
N SER A 186 40.48 -12.01 -4.50
CA SER A 186 39.03 -12.09 -4.35
C SER A 186 38.42 -13.09 -5.32
N SER A 187 37.35 -13.74 -4.88
CA SER A 187 36.50 -14.63 -5.68
C SER A 187 35.09 -14.06 -5.75
N ALA A 188 34.54 -13.92 -6.95
CA ALA A 188 33.13 -13.59 -7.14
C ALA A 188 32.28 -14.85 -6.90
N LEU A 189 31.35 -14.78 -5.95
CA LEU A 189 30.49 -15.91 -5.58
C LEU A 189 29.18 -15.94 -6.37
N GLY A 190 28.72 -14.79 -6.87
CA GLY A 190 27.50 -14.67 -7.66
C GLY A 190 26.99 -13.24 -7.69
N ASN A 191 25.89 -13.00 -8.41
CA ASN A 191 25.22 -11.70 -8.42
C ASN A 191 23.95 -11.80 -7.56
N THR A 192 23.75 -10.82 -6.67
CA THR A 192 22.58 -10.73 -5.81
C THR A 192 21.35 -10.19 -6.55
N GLY A 193 21.53 -9.55 -7.69
CA GLY A 193 20.46 -8.80 -8.36
C GLY A 193 20.13 -7.47 -7.68
N ILE A 194 20.72 -7.19 -6.50
CA ILE A 194 20.59 -5.91 -5.81
C ILE A 194 21.75 -5.02 -6.24
N THR A 195 21.45 -3.95 -6.97
CA THR A 195 22.44 -2.93 -7.34
C THR A 195 22.32 -1.71 -6.43
N GLY A 196 23.42 -0.99 -6.22
CA GLY A 196 23.42 0.23 -5.41
C GLY A 196 24.79 0.58 -4.88
N THR A 197 24.84 1.54 -3.96
CA THR A 197 26.02 1.75 -3.13
C THR A 197 25.72 1.12 -1.77
N PHE A 198 26.60 0.23 -1.31
CA PHE A 198 26.47 -0.43 -0.01
C PHE A 198 27.58 0.06 0.90
N GLY A 199 27.36 1.22 1.51
CA GLY A 199 28.34 1.85 2.39
C GLY A 199 28.33 1.26 3.81
N ALA A 200 27.49 0.28 4.10
CA ALA A 200 27.50 -0.43 5.37
C ALA A 200 27.17 -1.90 5.15
N VAL A 201 28.05 -2.79 5.59
CA VAL A 201 27.85 -4.25 5.55
C VAL A 201 28.20 -4.87 6.90
N TYR A 202 27.53 -5.97 7.26
CA TYR A 202 27.63 -6.54 8.60
C TYR A 202 27.58 -8.06 8.57
N PHE A 203 28.21 -8.67 9.57
CA PHE A 203 27.97 -10.05 9.95
C PHE A 203 27.35 -10.14 11.35
N ASP A 204 26.57 -11.19 11.57
CA ASP A 204 26.23 -11.67 12.92
C ASP A 204 26.94 -12.97 13.28
N VAL A 205 26.72 -13.41 14.53
CA VAL A 205 27.38 -14.57 15.12
C VAL A 205 27.02 -15.88 14.41
N ASP A 206 25.90 -15.91 13.69
CA ASP A 206 25.43 -17.08 12.93
C ASP A 206 25.97 -17.08 11.49
N GLY A 207 26.76 -16.07 11.10
CA GLY A 207 27.32 -15.93 9.76
C GLY A 207 26.37 -15.29 8.75
N ASN A 208 25.25 -14.71 9.19
CA ASN A 208 24.36 -13.99 8.29
C ASN A 208 25.01 -12.70 7.80
N PHE A 209 25.02 -12.49 6.49
CA PHE A 209 25.62 -11.33 5.86
C PHE A 209 24.58 -10.29 5.46
N TYR A 210 24.67 -9.10 6.04
CA TYR A 210 23.74 -8.00 5.81
C TYR A 210 24.40 -6.90 5.01
N ILE A 211 23.68 -6.31 4.04
CA ILE A 211 24.12 -5.12 3.32
C ILE A 211 23.05 -4.03 3.41
N SER A 212 23.44 -2.80 3.73
CA SER A 212 22.55 -1.62 3.73
C SER A 212 22.79 -0.79 2.48
N ARG A 213 21.71 -0.45 1.76
CA ARG A 213 21.79 0.32 0.51
C ARG A 213 21.57 1.80 0.77
N ASN A 214 22.53 2.62 0.35
CA ASN A 214 22.56 4.05 0.65
C ASN A 214 21.37 4.86 0.11
N SER A 215 20.76 4.43 -0.99
CA SER A 215 19.72 5.21 -1.69
C SER A 215 18.36 5.18 -1.01
N ASP A 216 18.09 4.15 -0.21
CA ASP A 216 16.78 3.94 0.43
C ASP A 216 16.88 3.35 1.84
N GLY A 217 18.08 3.07 2.34
CA GLY A 217 18.29 2.54 3.70
C GLY A 217 17.95 1.05 3.85
N ASN A 218 17.38 0.43 2.83
CA ASN A 218 17.02 -0.99 2.85
C ASN A 218 18.21 -1.87 3.25
N VAL A 219 17.98 -2.72 4.23
CA VAL A 219 18.91 -3.74 4.70
C VAL A 219 18.52 -5.06 4.07
N PHE A 220 19.44 -5.70 3.37
CA PHE A 220 19.23 -7.00 2.73
C PHE A 220 20.04 -8.08 3.42
N LEU A 221 19.43 -9.24 3.61
CA LEU A 221 20.12 -10.46 4.01
C LEU A 221 20.58 -11.19 2.75
N ILE A 222 21.88 -11.43 2.65
CA ILE A 222 22.52 -12.06 1.48
C ILE A 222 22.90 -13.49 1.82
N ASP A 223 22.33 -14.42 1.06
CA ASP A 223 22.72 -15.82 1.06
C ASP A 223 24.10 -15.96 0.40
N LEU A 224 25.09 -16.42 1.17
CA LEU A 224 26.47 -16.57 0.70
C LEU A 224 26.64 -17.75 -0.27
N ASP A 225 25.80 -18.77 -0.18
CA ASP A 225 25.84 -19.98 -1.02
C ASP A 225 25.00 -19.83 -2.29
N ASN A 226 23.92 -19.04 -2.21
CA ASN A 226 23.05 -18.71 -3.32
C ASN A 226 22.73 -17.22 -3.38
N PRO A 227 23.65 -16.37 -3.88
CA PRO A 227 23.50 -14.91 -3.85
C PRO A 227 22.21 -14.38 -4.48
N SER A 228 21.65 -15.10 -5.46
CA SER A 228 20.39 -14.73 -6.11
C SER A 228 19.14 -14.88 -5.23
N ASN A 229 19.24 -15.59 -4.10
CA ASN A 229 18.17 -15.80 -3.12
C ASN A 229 18.36 -14.90 -1.89
N ASN A 230 18.37 -13.58 -2.11
CA ASN A 230 18.44 -12.58 -1.04
C ASN A 230 17.06 -12.09 -0.66
N GLN A 231 16.98 -11.45 0.50
CA GLN A 231 15.74 -10.97 1.07
C GLN A 231 15.89 -9.53 1.55
N LEU A 232 14.88 -8.70 1.30
CA LEU A 232 14.74 -7.45 2.04
C LEU A 232 14.47 -7.82 3.50
N PHE A 233 15.42 -7.49 4.38
CA PHE A 233 15.41 -7.91 5.77
C PHE A 233 14.79 -6.85 6.68
N ALA A 234 15.12 -5.57 6.46
CA ALA A 234 14.59 -4.46 7.23
C ALA A 234 14.71 -3.11 6.48
N TYR A 235 14.06 -2.08 7.00
CA TYR A 235 14.12 -0.70 6.49
C TYR A 235 14.97 0.16 7.42
N GLY A 236 16.25 0.34 7.05
CA GLY A 236 17.21 1.15 7.81
C GLY A 236 17.22 2.62 7.41
N PRO A 237 18.09 3.44 8.04
CA PRO A 237 18.30 4.83 7.65
C PRO A 237 18.98 4.95 6.28
N ASP A 238 18.46 5.82 5.41
CA ASP A 238 19.13 6.17 4.16
C ASP A 238 20.28 7.16 4.39
N SER A 239 21.37 7.00 3.66
CA SER A 239 22.47 7.97 3.70
C SER A 239 23.40 7.80 2.51
N SER A 240 23.65 8.92 1.82
CA SER A 240 24.61 8.97 0.71
C SER A 240 26.08 8.96 1.14
N SER A 241 26.35 9.11 2.44
CA SER A 241 27.70 9.10 3.02
C SER A 241 27.66 8.41 4.37
N ASN A 242 27.87 7.10 4.35
CA ASN A 242 27.87 6.25 5.54
C ASN A 242 29.00 5.22 5.52
N ASP A 243 29.25 4.65 6.69
CA ASP A 243 30.18 3.55 6.94
C ASP A 243 29.65 2.66 8.08
N GLY A 244 29.63 1.34 7.91
CA GLY A 244 29.04 0.40 8.85
C GLY A 244 30.09 -0.37 9.65
N ALA A 245 29.84 -0.60 10.93
CA ALA A 245 30.66 -1.50 11.75
C ALA A 245 29.81 -2.30 12.72
N ARG A 246 30.21 -3.53 13.05
CA ARG A 246 29.49 -4.35 14.04
C ARG A 246 30.45 -5.32 14.73
N CYS A 247 30.19 -5.66 16.00
CA CYS A 247 30.83 -6.84 16.59
C CYS A 247 30.26 -8.11 15.94
N ALA A 248 30.99 -8.71 15.00
CA ALA A 248 30.53 -9.88 14.23
C ALA A 248 30.14 -11.09 15.10
N ILE A 249 30.70 -11.23 16.31
CA ILE A 249 30.38 -12.34 17.23
C ILE A 249 29.21 -12.06 18.19
N ALA A 250 28.55 -10.90 18.06
CA ALA A 250 27.36 -10.59 18.85
C ALA A 250 26.09 -11.16 18.18
N PRO A 251 25.08 -11.59 18.95
CA PRO A 251 23.76 -11.88 18.40
C PRO A 251 23.04 -10.58 17.99
N ILE A 252 22.11 -10.66 17.03
CA ILE A 252 21.30 -9.50 16.61
C ILE A 252 20.14 -9.21 17.57
N ILE A 253 19.72 -10.22 18.35
CA ILE A 253 18.80 -10.08 19.49
C ILE A 253 19.61 -10.36 20.75
N ASP A 254 19.60 -9.41 21.68
CA ASP A 254 20.22 -9.54 23.00
C ASP A 254 19.13 -9.86 24.02
N ASP A 255 19.05 -11.13 24.43
CA ASP A 255 18.05 -11.61 25.39
C ASP A 255 18.36 -11.24 26.85
N SER A 256 19.49 -10.58 27.09
CA SER A 256 19.85 -10.02 28.39
C SER A 256 19.28 -8.63 28.64
N GLU A 257 18.83 -7.95 27.58
CA GLU A 257 18.13 -6.67 27.61
C GLU A 257 16.62 -6.88 27.40
N PRO A 258 15.72 -6.02 27.93
CA PRO A 258 14.28 -6.18 27.72
C PRO A 258 13.90 -6.29 26.24
N ALA A 259 12.98 -7.19 25.92
CA ALA A 259 12.42 -7.29 24.57
C ALA A 259 11.79 -5.97 24.13
N TYR A 260 11.98 -5.64 22.86
CA TYR A 260 11.44 -4.44 22.21
C TYR A 260 10.96 -4.70 20.78
N ILE A 261 11.01 -5.95 20.32
CA ILE A 261 10.51 -6.36 19.01
C ILE A 261 9.19 -7.09 19.23
N ASP A 262 8.21 -6.76 18.44
CA ASP A 262 6.96 -7.50 18.28
C ASP A 262 7.07 -8.39 17.02
N PHE A 263 6.65 -9.65 17.12
CA PHE A 263 6.75 -10.68 16.08
C PHE A 263 5.39 -11.28 15.74
N GLY A 264 5.15 -11.54 14.46
CA GLY A 264 3.95 -12.27 14.06
C GLY A 264 4.00 -13.70 14.58
N ASP A 265 2.86 -14.22 15.04
CA ASP A 265 2.77 -15.51 15.74
C ASP A 265 1.91 -16.57 15.02
N ALA A 266 1.51 -16.32 13.77
CA ALA A 266 0.98 -17.37 12.90
C ALA A 266 1.93 -18.59 12.80
N PRO A 267 1.43 -19.79 12.44
CA PRO A 267 2.27 -20.96 12.22
C PRO A 267 3.43 -20.64 11.28
N ASN A 268 4.61 -21.21 11.53
CA ASN A 268 5.81 -20.83 10.77
C ASN A 268 5.77 -21.16 9.26
N SER A 269 4.76 -21.88 8.78
CA SER A 269 4.50 -21.96 7.34
C SER A 269 4.23 -20.57 6.72
N TYR A 270 3.72 -19.62 7.52
CA TYR A 270 3.55 -18.20 7.19
C TYR A 270 4.80 -17.34 7.44
N LEU A 271 5.97 -17.98 7.59
CA LEU A 271 7.27 -17.33 7.82
C LEU A 271 7.24 -16.40 9.04
N THR A 272 7.09 -16.93 10.25
CA THR A 272 7.05 -16.11 11.48
C THR A 272 8.38 -15.99 12.20
N LYS A 273 9.25 -17.00 12.10
CA LYS A 273 10.56 -16.98 12.74
C LYS A 273 11.51 -15.98 12.09
N LEU A 274 12.40 -15.42 12.91
CA LEU A 274 13.47 -14.53 12.45
C LEU A 274 14.38 -15.19 11.40
N ALA A 275 14.70 -16.47 11.57
CA ALA A 275 15.52 -17.25 10.63
C ALA A 275 14.88 -17.39 9.25
N ASP A 276 13.55 -17.29 9.17
CA ASP A 276 12.77 -17.31 7.93
C ASP A 276 12.38 -15.89 7.46
N ASN A 277 13.02 -14.86 8.04
CA ASN A 277 12.75 -13.44 7.83
C ASN A 277 11.29 -13.04 8.12
N GLY A 278 10.73 -13.58 9.20
CA GLY A 278 9.35 -13.30 9.57
C GLY A 278 9.07 -11.85 9.91
N PRO A 279 7.78 -11.44 9.85
CA PRO A 279 7.39 -10.08 10.11
C PRO A 279 7.67 -9.73 11.57
N ARG A 280 8.14 -8.50 11.75
CA ARG A 280 8.45 -7.99 13.06
C ARG A 280 8.51 -6.48 13.05
N HIS A 281 8.18 -5.86 14.17
CA HIS A 281 8.17 -4.43 14.34
C HIS A 281 8.94 -4.06 15.60
N GLU A 282 9.65 -2.94 15.59
CA GLU A 282 10.10 -2.37 16.86
C GLU A 282 8.94 -1.69 17.56
N THR A 283 8.70 -2.08 18.81
CA THR A 283 7.60 -1.55 19.61
C THR A 283 7.78 -0.06 19.88
N GLY A 284 6.67 0.68 19.93
CA GLY A 284 6.69 2.15 20.03
C GLY A 284 5.32 2.74 20.40
N ASP A 285 5.08 4.00 20.02
CA ASP A 285 3.80 4.68 20.26
C ASP A 285 2.75 4.39 19.18
N LEU A 286 3.14 3.73 18.08
CA LEU A 286 2.27 3.23 17.02
C LEU A 286 2.04 1.73 17.23
N PHE A 287 0.78 1.36 17.48
CA PHE A 287 0.33 -0.01 17.69
C PHE A 287 -1.19 -0.08 17.39
N LEU A 288 -1.71 -1.28 17.25
CA LEU A 288 -3.12 -1.61 17.15
C LEU A 288 -3.68 -1.96 18.54
N GLY A 289 -4.96 -1.68 18.77
CA GLY A 289 -5.63 -2.13 19.98
C GLY A 289 -5.25 -1.36 21.25
N THR A 290 -4.93 -2.04 22.34
CA THR A 290 -4.71 -1.41 23.66
C THR A 290 -3.25 -1.28 24.07
N GLN A 291 -2.41 -2.24 23.71
CA GLN A 291 -0.97 -2.25 23.95
C GLN A 291 -0.30 -3.24 23.01
N VAL A 292 1.01 -3.05 22.78
CA VAL A 292 1.86 -4.00 22.06
C VAL A 292 2.73 -4.77 23.05
N THR A 293 2.88 -6.08 22.84
CA THR A 293 3.72 -6.95 23.68
C THR A 293 4.99 -7.38 22.95
N PRO A 294 6.19 -7.01 23.44
CA PRO A 294 7.42 -7.42 22.77
C PRO A 294 7.93 -8.82 23.19
N GLU A 295 8.61 -9.50 22.27
CA GLU A 295 9.37 -10.73 22.46
C GLU A 295 10.73 -10.78 21.77
N TYR A 296 11.51 -11.80 22.17
CA TYR A 296 12.76 -12.15 21.51
C TYR A 296 12.55 -13.11 20.33
N GLN A 297 11.43 -13.82 20.29
CA GLN A 297 11.04 -14.85 19.30
C GLN A 297 9.51 -14.95 19.28
N PRO A 298 8.89 -15.31 18.14
CA PRO A 298 7.43 -15.46 18.04
C PRO A 298 6.82 -16.28 19.18
N LYS A 299 5.68 -15.85 19.70
CA LYS A 299 4.95 -16.53 20.79
C LYS A 299 3.50 -16.76 20.41
N ASP A 300 3.02 -18.01 20.51
CA ASP A 300 1.63 -18.41 20.21
C ASP A 300 0.50 -17.72 21.03
N ASN A 301 0.82 -16.76 21.90
CA ASN A 301 -0.16 -16.09 22.75
C ASN A 301 0.28 -14.63 22.93
N ASP A 302 0.28 -13.90 21.82
CA ASP A 302 0.41 -12.46 21.75
C ASP A 302 -0.94 -11.75 22.02
N GLU A 303 -0.91 -10.43 22.23
CA GLU A 303 -2.10 -9.61 22.47
C GLU A 303 -2.68 -9.05 21.18
N ASP A 304 -3.15 -9.94 20.30
CA ASP A 304 -3.86 -9.55 19.07
C ASP A 304 -5.25 -8.97 19.36
N ASP A 305 -5.33 -7.71 19.80
CA ASP A 305 -6.57 -7.05 20.23
C ASP A 305 -6.96 -5.82 19.39
N GLY A 306 -6.22 -5.59 18.30
CA GLY A 306 -6.36 -4.46 17.41
C GLY A 306 -7.42 -4.54 16.32
N ILE A 307 -7.80 -5.76 15.92
CA ILE A 307 -8.77 -6.01 14.83
C ILE A 307 -10.06 -6.64 15.34
N ASP A 308 -11.16 -5.90 15.23
CA ASP A 308 -12.51 -6.42 15.45
C ASP A 308 -13.13 -6.94 14.14
N PHE A 309 -13.39 -8.24 14.06
CA PHE A 309 -14.17 -8.85 12.96
C PHE A 309 -15.69 -8.68 13.20
N VAL A 310 -16.26 -7.56 12.74
CA VAL A 310 -17.68 -7.23 12.97
C VAL A 310 -18.61 -8.20 12.24
N THR A 311 -18.18 -8.73 11.09
CA THR A 311 -18.93 -9.73 10.33
C THR A 311 -18.05 -10.92 9.96
N GLY A 312 -18.67 -12.07 9.71
CA GLY A 312 -17.96 -13.27 9.28
C GLY A 312 -17.39 -13.18 7.86
N PHE A 313 -16.45 -14.08 7.58
CA PHE A 313 -15.87 -14.24 6.25
C PHE A 313 -16.71 -15.23 5.44
N GLU A 314 -17.64 -14.72 4.64
CA GLU A 314 -18.49 -15.52 3.76
C GLU A 314 -18.02 -15.41 2.30
N ILE A 315 -17.77 -16.56 1.65
CA ILE A 315 -17.25 -16.62 0.28
C ILE A 315 -18.12 -15.79 -0.68
N GLY A 316 -17.48 -14.87 -1.41
CA GLY A 316 -18.13 -14.00 -2.38
C GLY A 316 -18.85 -12.78 -1.78
N LEU A 317 -18.89 -12.62 -0.45
CA LEU A 317 -19.41 -11.42 0.21
C LEU A 317 -18.28 -10.50 0.70
N ASP A 318 -18.66 -9.34 1.21
CA ASP A 318 -17.76 -8.42 1.88
C ASP A 318 -17.82 -8.66 3.39
N THR A 319 -16.67 -8.56 4.07
CA THR A 319 -16.57 -8.55 5.53
C THR A 319 -16.17 -7.16 6.03
N LEU A 320 -16.77 -6.73 7.13
CA LEU A 320 -16.47 -5.51 7.85
C LEU A 320 -15.53 -5.80 9.01
N ILE A 321 -14.41 -5.08 9.03
CA ILE A 321 -13.49 -5.04 10.17
C ILE A 321 -13.38 -3.62 10.72
N LEU A 322 -13.07 -3.51 12.02
CA LEU A 322 -12.61 -2.27 12.63
C LEU A 322 -11.17 -2.47 13.10
N ALA A 323 -10.25 -1.64 12.62
CA ALA A 323 -8.87 -1.62 13.08
C ALA A 323 -8.67 -0.44 14.03
N ASN A 324 -8.36 -0.70 15.29
CA ASN A 324 -8.14 0.34 16.30
C ASN A 324 -6.68 0.76 16.30
N SER A 325 -6.35 1.95 15.80
CA SER A 325 -4.95 2.41 15.66
C SER A 325 -4.62 3.43 16.75
N SER A 326 -3.52 3.25 17.48
CA SER A 326 -3.11 4.18 18.56
C SER A 326 -2.83 5.60 18.06
N ARG A 327 -2.37 5.72 16.81
CA ARG A 327 -2.17 6.97 16.05
C ARG A 327 -2.30 6.70 14.55
N SER A 328 -2.16 7.74 13.73
CA SER A 328 -2.11 7.58 12.27
C SER A 328 -0.86 6.83 11.82
N GLY A 329 -1.02 5.90 10.89
CA GLY A 329 0.04 5.14 10.21
C GLY A 329 -0.49 4.48 8.94
N TYR A 330 0.22 3.49 8.41
CA TYR A 330 -0.18 2.68 7.26
C TYR A 330 -0.48 1.25 7.68
N LEU A 331 -1.74 0.83 7.52
CA LEU A 331 -2.17 -0.55 7.73
C LEU A 331 -2.04 -1.35 6.43
N ASN A 332 -1.41 -2.51 6.52
CA ASN A 332 -1.35 -3.53 5.49
C ASN A 332 -1.93 -4.84 6.03
N ALA A 333 -2.57 -5.64 5.18
CA ALA A 333 -3.11 -6.92 5.60
C ALA A 333 -3.13 -7.97 4.49
N TRP A 334 -2.94 -9.23 4.88
CA TRP A 334 -2.93 -10.41 4.02
C TRP A 334 -3.83 -11.50 4.61
N ILE A 335 -4.49 -12.27 3.76
CA ILE A 335 -5.33 -13.40 4.18
C ILE A 335 -5.08 -14.57 3.23
N ASP A 336 -4.66 -15.72 3.76
CA ASP A 336 -4.44 -16.94 2.96
C ASP A 336 -5.79 -17.52 2.53
N TRP A 337 -6.25 -17.08 1.36
CA TRP A 337 -7.59 -17.40 0.88
C TRP A 337 -7.67 -18.82 0.35
N ASP A 338 -6.57 -19.37 -0.14
CA ASP A 338 -6.54 -20.71 -0.73
C ASP A 338 -6.13 -21.81 0.25
N GLN A 339 -5.81 -21.44 1.50
CA GLN A 339 -5.35 -22.32 2.57
C GLN A 339 -4.07 -23.08 2.19
N SER A 340 -3.17 -22.42 1.44
CA SER A 340 -1.86 -22.95 1.08
C SER A 340 -0.95 -23.15 2.29
N GLY A 341 -1.23 -22.44 3.39
CA GLY A 341 -0.38 -22.37 4.58
C GLY A 341 0.72 -21.31 4.47
N THR A 342 0.67 -20.46 3.44
CA THR A 342 1.62 -19.38 3.15
C THR A 342 0.86 -18.12 2.76
N PHE A 343 1.49 -16.95 2.90
CA PHE A 343 0.95 -15.71 2.29
C PHE A 343 1.56 -15.48 0.92
N ASP A 344 0.74 -15.08 -0.04
CA ASP A 344 1.15 -14.71 -1.39
C ASP A 344 0.84 -13.24 -1.75
N ASN A 345 1.47 -12.74 -2.81
CA ASN A 345 1.29 -11.35 -3.25
C ASN A 345 -0.15 -11.01 -3.68
N ASN A 346 -0.90 -11.99 -4.21
CA ASN A 346 -2.31 -11.83 -4.59
C ASN A 346 -3.27 -11.91 -3.39
N GLU A 347 -2.76 -12.13 -2.19
CA GLU A 347 -3.54 -12.27 -0.96
C GLU A 347 -3.51 -11.02 -0.09
N ARG A 348 -2.84 -9.96 -0.55
CA ARG A 348 -2.91 -8.66 0.09
C ARG A 348 -4.31 -8.07 -0.06
N VAL A 349 -5.00 -7.92 1.05
CA VAL A 349 -6.39 -7.40 1.13
C VAL A 349 -6.46 -5.94 1.56
N VAL A 350 -5.42 -5.44 2.24
CA VAL A 350 -5.25 -4.02 2.57
C VAL A 350 -3.84 -3.60 2.18
N GLN A 351 -3.72 -2.49 1.45
CA GLN A 351 -2.45 -1.92 1.03
C GLN A 351 -2.35 -0.47 1.47
N ASP A 352 -1.35 -0.16 2.29
CA ASP A 352 -0.97 1.19 2.69
C ASP A 352 -2.17 2.06 3.10
N TYR A 353 -3.13 1.47 3.80
CA TYR A 353 -4.32 2.20 4.23
C TYR A 353 -3.92 3.20 5.31
N ALA A 354 -4.05 4.49 5.01
CA ALA A 354 -3.76 5.57 5.95
C ALA A 354 -4.78 5.56 7.09
N THR A 355 -4.37 5.10 8.27
CA THR A 355 -5.21 5.07 9.47
C THR A 355 -5.30 6.45 10.11
N SER A 356 -6.39 6.64 10.83
CA SER A 356 -6.56 7.71 11.82
C SER A 356 -6.53 7.12 13.23
N THR A 357 -6.22 7.93 14.24
CA THR A 357 -6.30 7.50 15.64
C THR A 357 -7.70 6.97 15.98
N GLY A 358 -7.76 5.83 16.65
CA GLY A 358 -8.99 5.15 17.03
C GLY A 358 -9.46 4.15 15.96
N GLN A 359 -10.77 3.92 15.89
CA GLN A 359 -11.36 2.91 15.02
C GLN A 359 -11.37 3.34 13.55
N ASN A 360 -10.75 2.52 12.71
CA ASN A 360 -10.74 2.63 11.27
C ASN A 360 -11.63 1.54 10.68
N ARG A 361 -12.58 1.93 9.83
CA ARG A 361 -13.57 1.00 9.26
C ARG A 361 -13.12 0.53 7.87
N LEU A 362 -12.87 -0.76 7.71
CA LEU A 362 -12.47 -1.35 6.43
C LEU A 362 -13.45 -2.44 5.97
N LEU A 363 -13.67 -2.50 4.66
CA LEU A 363 -14.52 -3.51 4.02
C LEU A 363 -13.66 -4.39 3.10
N LEU A 364 -13.47 -5.65 3.50
CA LEU A 364 -12.64 -6.61 2.77
C LEU A 364 -13.53 -7.52 1.91
N ALA A 365 -13.20 -7.68 0.64
CA ALA A 365 -13.93 -8.60 -0.23
C ALA A 365 -13.38 -10.02 -0.03
N VAL A 366 -14.26 -10.99 0.27
CA VAL A 366 -13.90 -12.42 0.32
C VAL A 366 -13.98 -12.99 -1.10
N PRO A 367 -12.88 -13.50 -1.68
CA PRO A 367 -12.88 -14.02 -3.04
C PRO A 367 -13.88 -15.16 -3.25
N GLU A 368 -14.50 -15.23 -4.44
CA GLU A 368 -15.44 -16.33 -4.78
C GLU A 368 -14.74 -17.70 -4.85
N ASN A 369 -13.41 -17.72 -5.03
CA ASN A 369 -12.58 -18.92 -5.09
C ASN A 369 -11.83 -19.20 -3.78
N ALA A 370 -12.13 -18.51 -2.68
CA ALA A 370 -11.54 -18.82 -1.38
C ALA A 370 -11.94 -20.22 -0.91
N ALA A 371 -11.04 -20.88 -0.19
CA ALA A 371 -11.27 -22.19 0.41
C ALA A 371 -12.11 -22.06 1.69
N ASP A 372 -13.07 -22.96 1.86
CA ASP A 372 -13.90 -23.09 3.08
C ASP A 372 -13.06 -23.71 4.21
N GLY A 373 -13.09 -23.13 5.41
CA GLY A 373 -12.32 -23.60 6.55
C GLY A 373 -11.52 -22.52 7.29
N THR A 374 -10.67 -22.96 8.22
CA THR A 374 -9.82 -22.08 9.02
C THR A 374 -8.54 -21.74 8.27
N THR A 375 -8.17 -20.46 8.26
CA THR A 375 -6.94 -19.93 7.67
C THR A 375 -6.38 -18.80 8.54
N TRP A 376 -5.30 -18.14 8.10
CA TRP A 376 -4.67 -17.05 8.81
C TRP A 376 -4.79 -15.71 8.09
N ALA A 377 -4.88 -14.65 8.88
CA ALA A 377 -4.84 -13.26 8.46
C ALA A 377 -3.71 -12.56 9.19
N ARG A 378 -2.93 -11.72 8.50
CA ARG A 378 -1.86 -10.90 9.09
C ARG A 378 -2.17 -9.44 8.89
N PHE A 379 -2.06 -8.63 9.94
CA PHE A 379 -2.19 -7.18 9.93
C PHE A 379 -0.88 -6.56 10.35
N ARG A 380 -0.39 -5.56 9.62
CA ARG A 380 0.85 -4.85 9.92
C ARG A 380 0.61 -3.36 9.88
N LEU A 381 0.84 -2.68 10.99
CA LEU A 381 0.74 -1.23 11.12
C LEU A 381 2.15 -0.65 11.23
N SER A 382 2.49 0.38 10.46
CA SER A 382 3.75 1.12 10.61
C SER A 382 3.71 2.51 9.98
N ASP A 383 4.73 3.34 10.20
CA ASP A 383 4.90 4.58 9.43
C ASP A 383 5.55 4.34 8.06
N GLN A 384 6.04 3.13 7.80
CA GLN A 384 6.69 2.75 6.55
C GLN A 384 5.64 2.19 5.56
N PRO A 385 5.36 2.87 4.43
CA PRO A 385 4.53 2.29 3.39
C PRO A 385 5.29 1.24 2.58
N GLY A 386 4.56 0.41 1.85
CA GLY A 386 5.13 -0.58 0.92
C GLY A 386 5.81 -1.76 1.61
N ILE A 387 5.37 -2.10 2.84
CA ILE A 387 5.88 -3.27 3.58
C ILE A 387 5.31 -4.58 3.02
N SER A 388 6.11 -5.65 3.13
CA SER A 388 5.72 -7.03 2.79
C SER A 388 4.97 -7.71 3.95
N PHE A 389 4.54 -8.96 3.80
CA PHE A 389 4.08 -9.80 4.92
C PHE A 389 5.24 -10.41 5.73
N THR A 390 6.49 -10.18 5.31
CA THR A 390 7.77 -10.58 5.93
C THR A 390 8.66 -9.37 6.22
N GLY A 391 9.76 -9.57 6.97
CA GLY A 391 10.78 -8.55 7.22
C GLY A 391 10.49 -7.63 8.40
N GLY A 392 11.54 -6.97 8.88
CA GLY A 392 11.52 -6.04 10.01
C GLY A 392 11.15 -4.61 9.62
N VAL A 393 10.44 -3.91 10.51
CA VAL A 393 10.08 -2.51 10.35
C VAL A 393 10.43 -1.73 11.63
N ALA A 394 10.92 -0.51 11.46
CA ALA A 394 11.48 0.31 12.54
C ALA A 394 10.47 0.78 13.59
N ASN A 395 9.18 0.63 13.35
CA ASN A 395 8.12 0.90 14.30
C ASN A 395 6.83 0.13 13.98
N GLY A 396 5.88 0.15 14.91
CA GLY A 396 4.53 -0.36 14.68
C GLY A 396 4.31 -1.71 15.36
N GLU A 397 3.45 -2.51 14.75
CA GLU A 397 3.04 -3.82 15.27
C GLU A 397 2.59 -4.74 14.13
N VAL A 398 2.68 -6.05 14.36
CA VAL A 398 2.08 -7.11 13.57
C VAL A 398 1.13 -7.94 14.44
N GLU A 399 -0.07 -8.18 13.94
CA GLU A 399 -1.06 -9.04 14.60
C GLU A 399 -1.50 -10.16 13.64
N ASP A 400 -1.60 -11.39 14.15
CA ASP A 400 -1.87 -12.58 13.35
C ASP A 400 -3.13 -13.33 13.86
N TYR A 401 -4.18 -13.38 13.03
CA TYR A 401 -5.47 -13.94 13.43
C TYR A 401 -5.79 -15.24 12.70
N ALA A 402 -6.12 -16.29 13.46
CA ALA A 402 -6.84 -17.43 12.91
C ALA A 402 -8.30 -17.03 12.61
N ILE A 403 -8.68 -17.07 11.33
CA ILE A 403 -10.03 -16.74 10.87
C ILE A 403 -10.72 -17.98 10.28
N THR A 404 -12.05 -17.97 10.22
CA THR A 404 -12.83 -19.04 9.56
C THR A 404 -13.57 -18.46 8.36
N VAL A 405 -13.21 -18.92 7.18
CA VAL A 405 -13.92 -18.67 5.92
C VAL A 405 -15.03 -19.71 5.79
N SER A 406 -16.22 -19.26 5.44
CA SER A 406 -17.41 -20.09 5.37
C SER A 406 -18.05 -20.10 3.98
N ASN A 407 -18.35 -21.29 3.49
CA ASN A 407 -19.16 -21.48 2.29
C ASN A 407 -20.65 -21.63 2.65
N SER A 408 -21.37 -20.50 2.68
CA SER A 408 -22.83 -20.47 2.88
C SER A 408 -23.62 -21.04 1.68
N GLY A 409 -22.97 -21.60 0.66
CA GLY A 409 -23.61 -22.08 -0.56
C GLY A 409 -24.18 -20.94 -1.41
N ILE A 410 -23.46 -19.81 -1.48
CA ILE A 410 -23.91 -18.64 -2.23
C ILE A 410 -23.89 -18.94 -3.73
N ALA A 411 -25.06 -18.85 -4.35
CA ALA A 411 -25.21 -18.91 -5.79
C ALA A 411 -25.33 -17.49 -6.36
N THR A 412 -24.58 -17.22 -7.41
CA THR A 412 -24.58 -15.94 -8.10
C THR A 412 -25.34 -16.07 -9.42
N VAL A 413 -26.31 -15.20 -9.67
CA VAL A 413 -26.97 -15.06 -10.98
C VAL A 413 -26.80 -13.63 -11.47
N SER A 414 -26.50 -13.46 -12.76
CA SER A 414 -26.19 -12.15 -13.33
C SER A 414 -26.95 -11.91 -14.62
N THR A 415 -27.26 -10.65 -14.90
CA THR A 415 -27.77 -10.21 -16.21
C THR A 415 -26.62 -10.04 -17.19
N ASP A 416 -26.92 -10.05 -18.50
CA ASP A 416 -26.02 -9.43 -19.48
C ASP A 416 -25.94 -7.91 -19.26
N TRP A 417 -24.95 -7.29 -19.90
CA TRP A 417 -24.82 -5.83 -19.95
C TRP A 417 -26.01 -5.20 -20.66
N MET A 418 -26.59 -4.17 -20.06
CA MET A 418 -27.69 -3.38 -20.62
C MET A 418 -27.37 -1.88 -20.59
N THR A 419 -28.01 -1.12 -21.47
CA THR A 419 -27.96 0.34 -21.49
C THR A 419 -29.31 0.90 -21.06
N ILE A 420 -29.28 1.91 -20.19
CA ILE A 420 -30.42 2.79 -19.95
C ILE A 420 -30.07 4.22 -20.42
N ALA A 421 -31.05 4.88 -21.00
CA ALA A 421 -30.96 6.25 -21.47
C ALA A 421 -32.23 7.02 -21.11
N PHE A 422 -32.07 8.31 -20.82
CA PHE A 422 -33.12 9.19 -20.33
C PHE A 422 -33.18 10.49 -21.12
N GLU A 423 -34.37 11.07 -21.15
CA GLU A 423 -34.62 12.49 -21.40
C GLU A 423 -34.64 13.25 -20.07
N ASP A 424 -34.05 14.46 -20.02
CA ASP A 424 -34.03 15.31 -18.83
C ASP A 424 -35.04 16.47 -18.84
N PHE A 425 -35.76 16.65 -19.95
CA PHE A 425 -36.71 17.76 -20.10
C PHE A 425 -38.17 17.41 -19.79
N TRP A 426 -38.43 16.15 -19.37
CA TRP A 426 -39.76 15.73 -18.88
C TRP A 426 -40.29 16.73 -17.84
N PRO A 427 -41.57 17.14 -17.84
CA PRO A 427 -42.69 16.57 -18.59
C PRO A 427 -42.87 17.10 -20.02
N GLU A 428 -41.97 17.97 -20.49
CA GLU A 428 -41.90 18.39 -21.90
C GLU A 428 -41.06 17.40 -22.70
N GLN A 429 -41.36 17.23 -23.99
CA GLN A 429 -40.63 16.28 -24.83
C GLN A 429 -39.15 16.68 -25.07
N GLY A 430 -38.82 17.97 -25.07
CA GLY A 430 -37.45 18.42 -25.33
C GLY A 430 -36.99 18.17 -26.77
N ASP A 431 -35.69 17.95 -26.96
CA ASP A 431 -35.06 17.59 -28.23
C ASP A 431 -35.05 16.07 -28.50
N TYR A 432 -35.40 15.27 -27.50
CA TYR A 432 -35.84 13.88 -27.64
C TYR A 432 -34.77 12.93 -28.21
N ASP A 433 -33.50 13.14 -27.86
CA ASP A 433 -32.35 12.39 -28.41
C ASP A 433 -31.87 11.22 -27.54
N PHE A 434 -32.41 11.07 -26.32
CA PHE A 434 -32.12 10.05 -25.32
C PHE A 434 -30.62 9.91 -25.03
N ASN A 435 -29.93 11.03 -24.89
CA ASN A 435 -28.53 11.02 -24.48
C ASN A 435 -28.24 11.90 -23.24
N ASP A 436 -29.26 12.51 -22.63
CA ASP A 436 -29.11 13.41 -21.48
C ASP A 436 -28.41 12.75 -20.30
N VAL A 437 -28.75 11.50 -20.01
CA VAL A 437 -28.00 10.60 -19.13
C VAL A 437 -28.04 9.20 -19.71
N VAL A 438 -26.87 8.65 -20.02
CA VAL A 438 -26.74 7.27 -20.54
C VAL A 438 -25.86 6.45 -19.61
N VAL A 439 -26.36 5.31 -19.14
CA VAL A 439 -25.65 4.41 -18.23
C VAL A 439 -25.67 2.99 -18.79
N THR A 440 -24.52 2.33 -18.80
CA THR A 440 -24.46 0.87 -19.00
C THR A 440 -24.21 0.18 -17.68
N TYR A 441 -24.94 -0.90 -17.41
CA TYR A 441 -24.76 -1.66 -16.18
C TYR A 441 -25.12 -3.14 -16.37
N LYS A 442 -24.69 -3.96 -15.43
CA LYS A 442 -25.17 -5.33 -15.22
C LYS A 442 -25.51 -5.51 -13.75
N VAL A 443 -26.41 -6.44 -13.46
CA VAL A 443 -26.88 -6.70 -12.10
C VAL A 443 -26.58 -8.14 -11.75
N GLN A 444 -25.97 -8.33 -10.60
CA GLN A 444 -25.68 -9.61 -10.00
C GLN A 444 -26.50 -9.76 -8.71
N MET A 445 -27.09 -10.93 -8.52
CA MET A 445 -27.78 -11.33 -7.29
C MET A 445 -27.02 -12.48 -6.66
N SER A 446 -26.65 -12.33 -5.39
CA SER A 446 -26.08 -13.39 -4.56
C SER A 446 -27.18 -13.98 -3.68
N LYS A 447 -27.43 -15.29 -3.80
CA LYS A 447 -28.52 -16.00 -3.13
C LYS A 447 -28.01 -17.16 -2.28
N VAL A 448 -28.72 -17.48 -1.20
CA VAL A 448 -28.58 -18.75 -0.48
C VAL A 448 -29.88 -19.52 -0.66
N GLY A 449 -29.82 -20.64 -1.39
CA GLY A 449 -31.02 -21.24 -1.98
C GLY A 449 -31.73 -20.22 -2.88
N GLU A 450 -33.00 -19.94 -2.61
CA GLU A 450 -33.76 -18.90 -3.35
C GLU A 450 -33.79 -17.54 -2.65
N GLN A 451 -33.26 -17.43 -1.44
CA GLN A 451 -33.30 -16.18 -0.69
C GLN A 451 -32.16 -15.26 -1.11
N LEU A 452 -32.46 -13.99 -1.33
CA LEU A 452 -31.49 -13.01 -1.81
C LEU A 452 -30.71 -12.40 -0.63
N LYS A 453 -29.38 -12.48 -0.68
CA LYS A 453 -28.49 -11.90 0.33
C LYS A 453 -27.92 -10.55 -0.07
N ARG A 454 -27.69 -10.32 -1.36
CA ARG A 454 -27.06 -9.09 -1.85
C ARG A 454 -27.37 -8.85 -3.33
N TYR A 455 -27.64 -7.60 -3.70
CA TYR A 455 -27.45 -7.14 -5.09
C TYR A 455 -26.04 -6.55 -5.26
N LYS A 456 -25.44 -6.75 -6.42
CA LYS A 456 -24.26 -6.01 -6.88
C LYS A 456 -24.55 -5.45 -8.27
N ILE A 457 -24.22 -4.18 -8.49
CA ILE A 457 -24.39 -3.51 -9.78
C ILE A 457 -23.03 -2.97 -10.20
N ASP A 458 -22.53 -3.46 -11.32
CA ASP A 458 -21.33 -2.94 -11.98
C ASP A 458 -21.77 -2.13 -13.20
N GLY A 459 -21.20 -0.95 -13.42
CA GLY A 459 -21.60 -0.09 -14.51
C GLY A 459 -20.63 1.01 -14.90
N SER A 460 -21.05 1.82 -15.85
CA SER A 460 -20.37 3.06 -16.22
C SER A 460 -21.35 4.12 -16.71
N LEU A 461 -21.11 5.38 -16.33
CA LEU A 461 -21.76 6.54 -16.93
C LEU A 461 -21.16 6.76 -18.33
N LYS A 462 -21.97 6.56 -19.37
CA LYS A 462 -21.54 6.56 -20.76
C LYS A 462 -21.54 7.94 -21.39
N ALA A 463 -22.59 8.71 -21.17
CA ALA A 463 -22.76 10.04 -21.75
C ALA A 463 -23.69 10.93 -20.91
N ILE A 464 -23.54 12.24 -21.08
CA ILE A 464 -24.41 13.28 -20.53
C ILE A 464 -24.57 14.39 -21.59
N GLY A 465 -25.69 14.40 -22.32
CA GLY A 465 -26.11 15.48 -23.23
C GLY A 465 -26.92 16.60 -22.56
N ALA A 466 -27.21 16.43 -21.28
CA ALA A 466 -28.05 17.34 -20.53
C ALA A 466 -27.46 18.75 -20.40
N SER A 467 -28.30 19.78 -20.55
CA SER A 467 -28.00 21.13 -20.05
C SER A 467 -28.40 21.32 -18.58
N HIS A 468 -29.41 20.58 -18.12
CA HIS A 468 -29.79 20.55 -16.71
C HIS A 468 -28.82 19.71 -15.88
N ARG A 469 -28.99 19.75 -14.55
CA ARG A 469 -28.22 18.92 -13.62
C ARG A 469 -29.08 17.74 -13.18
N ASN A 470 -28.60 16.55 -13.50
CA ASN A 470 -29.26 15.29 -13.24
C ASN A 470 -28.46 14.47 -12.22
N GLY A 471 -29.13 13.95 -11.21
CA GLY A 471 -28.66 12.81 -10.45
C GLY A 471 -29.10 11.50 -11.11
N PHE A 472 -28.48 10.39 -10.73
CA PHE A 472 -28.83 9.04 -11.18
C PHE A 472 -28.83 8.07 -10.00
N ALA A 473 -29.88 7.25 -9.92
CA ALA A 473 -30.12 6.36 -8.79
C ALA A 473 -30.77 5.04 -9.23
N PHE A 474 -30.71 4.06 -8.32
CA PHE A 474 -31.46 2.82 -8.43
C PHE A 474 -32.44 2.72 -7.25
N ARG A 475 -33.73 2.56 -7.55
CA ARG A 475 -34.73 2.11 -6.58
C ARG A 475 -34.84 0.58 -6.64
N PHE A 476 -34.90 -0.04 -5.46
CA PHE A 476 -35.16 -1.46 -5.31
C PHE A 476 -36.59 -1.66 -4.80
N GLN A 477 -37.52 -1.90 -5.71
CA GLN A 477 -38.94 -2.04 -5.38
C GLN A 477 -39.16 -3.18 -4.38
N ASN A 478 -40.07 -2.96 -3.42
CA ASN A 478 -40.41 -3.88 -2.34
C ASN A 478 -39.28 -4.19 -1.34
N ILE A 479 -38.17 -3.47 -1.41
CA ILE A 479 -37.11 -3.53 -0.39
C ILE A 479 -37.24 -2.31 0.51
N ALA A 480 -37.42 -2.56 1.81
CA ALA A 480 -37.39 -1.49 2.80
C ALA A 480 -35.94 -1.03 3.05
N ALA A 481 -35.69 0.27 3.15
CA ALA A 481 -34.38 0.82 3.48
C ALA A 481 -33.82 0.25 4.80
N SER A 482 -34.70 -0.01 5.79
CA SER A 482 -34.34 -0.63 7.07
C SER A 482 -33.88 -2.09 6.99
N SER A 483 -34.16 -2.79 5.89
CA SER A 483 -33.69 -4.16 5.67
C SER A 483 -32.25 -4.22 5.14
N VAL A 484 -31.71 -3.09 4.66
CA VAL A 484 -30.38 -2.98 4.09
C VAL A 484 -29.36 -2.92 5.22
N ASN A 485 -28.29 -3.72 5.11
CA ASN A 485 -27.13 -3.56 5.97
C ASN A 485 -26.27 -2.42 5.42
N GLN A 486 -26.61 -1.19 5.79
CA GLN A 486 -25.91 0.01 5.30
C GLN A 486 -24.41 -0.01 5.62
N ALA A 487 -24.03 -0.65 6.74
CA ALA A 487 -22.64 -0.82 7.15
C ALA A 487 -21.88 -1.87 6.34
N LEU A 488 -22.47 -2.52 5.34
CA LEU A 488 -21.78 -3.40 4.39
C LEU A 488 -21.88 -2.93 2.95
N ILE A 489 -22.51 -1.78 2.68
CA ILE A 489 -22.55 -1.24 1.33
C ILE A 489 -21.12 -0.93 0.88
N ARG A 490 -20.70 -1.61 -0.20
CA ARG A 490 -19.50 -1.31 -0.96
C ARG A 490 -19.91 -0.39 -2.09
N TYR A 491 -19.34 0.81 -2.15
CA TYR A 491 -19.63 1.76 -3.22
C TYR A 491 -18.34 2.34 -3.77
N GLU A 492 -18.03 2.06 -5.02
CA GLU A 492 -16.81 2.49 -5.69
C GLU A 492 -17.11 3.30 -6.96
N ILE A 493 -16.34 4.35 -7.20
CA ILE A 493 -16.28 5.09 -8.47
C ILE A 493 -14.85 4.98 -8.97
N ASN A 494 -14.64 4.55 -10.21
CA ASN A 494 -13.31 4.32 -10.81
C ASN A 494 -12.39 3.44 -9.94
N GLY A 495 -12.98 2.44 -9.27
CA GLY A 495 -12.27 1.53 -8.35
C GLY A 495 -11.90 2.15 -6.99
N GLN A 496 -12.31 3.39 -6.71
CA GLN A 496 -12.06 4.06 -5.44
C GLN A 496 -13.30 3.98 -4.54
N LEU A 497 -13.14 3.41 -3.34
CA LEU A 497 -14.21 3.28 -2.36
C LEU A 497 -14.67 4.66 -1.86
N GLN A 498 -15.98 4.85 -1.79
CA GLN A 498 -16.63 6.06 -1.31
C GLN A 498 -16.94 5.94 0.19
N THR A 499 -16.77 7.03 0.92
CA THR A 499 -16.98 7.06 2.38
C THR A 499 -18.43 7.37 2.78
N ASN A 500 -19.17 8.06 1.91
CA ASN A 500 -20.57 8.38 2.14
C ASN A 500 -21.45 7.21 1.71
N SER A 501 -22.46 6.92 2.52
CA SER A 501 -23.48 5.94 2.13
C SER A 501 -24.27 6.42 0.92
N PRO A 502 -24.43 5.59 -0.12
CA PRO A 502 -25.31 5.88 -1.25
C PRO A 502 -26.80 5.66 -0.94
N LEU A 503 -27.16 4.96 0.14
CA LEU A 503 -28.55 4.79 0.54
C LEU A 503 -29.20 6.13 0.90
N GLU A 504 -30.27 6.51 0.22
CA GLU A 504 -30.93 7.79 0.39
C GLU A 504 -31.56 7.89 1.79
N ASN A 505 -31.26 8.98 2.48
CA ASN A 505 -31.72 9.19 3.86
C ASN A 505 -33.21 9.60 3.90
N GLY A 506 -33.91 9.21 4.97
CA GLY A 506 -35.30 9.59 5.21
C GLY A 506 -36.31 8.89 4.30
N ARG A 507 -35.93 7.73 3.74
CA ARG A 507 -36.74 6.91 2.84
C ARG A 507 -37.15 5.60 3.50
N ASN A 508 -38.38 5.15 3.22
CA ASN A 508 -38.87 3.82 3.51
C ASN A 508 -38.40 2.81 2.45
N GLU A 509 -38.35 3.20 1.17
CA GLU A 509 -37.85 2.35 0.09
C GLU A 509 -36.31 2.39 0.01
N ALA A 510 -35.69 1.26 -0.34
CA ALA A 510 -34.25 1.24 -0.61
C ALA A 510 -33.95 1.93 -1.95
N ILE A 511 -33.36 3.11 -1.87
CA ILE A 511 -32.94 3.93 -3.01
C ILE A 511 -31.44 4.19 -2.86
N LEU A 512 -30.64 3.76 -3.84
CA LEU A 512 -29.22 4.03 -3.89
C LEU A 512 -28.93 5.18 -4.85
N ILE A 513 -28.53 6.32 -4.32
CA ILE A 513 -28.03 7.47 -5.07
C ILE A 513 -26.61 7.15 -5.52
N LEU A 514 -26.44 6.88 -6.81
CA LEU A 514 -25.13 6.62 -7.38
C LEU A 514 -24.45 7.96 -7.66
N PHE A 515 -25.01 8.76 -8.56
CA PHE A 515 -24.49 10.10 -8.84
C PHE A 515 -25.48 11.13 -8.30
N ALA A 516 -25.05 11.90 -7.30
CA ALA A 516 -25.86 13.03 -6.80
C ALA A 516 -25.98 14.16 -7.85
N ASP A 517 -24.92 14.33 -8.65
CA ASP A 517 -24.87 15.21 -9.82
C ASP A 517 -23.92 14.59 -10.85
N THR A 518 -24.46 14.11 -11.97
CA THR A 518 -23.71 13.48 -13.05
C THR A 518 -22.69 14.43 -13.68
N LYS A 519 -22.96 15.74 -13.74
CA LYS A 519 -22.03 16.74 -14.26
C LYS A 519 -20.86 17.04 -13.34
N ALA A 520 -21.00 16.76 -12.04
CA ALA A 520 -19.91 16.93 -11.09
C ALA A 520 -18.83 15.86 -11.25
N VAL A 521 -19.17 14.70 -11.81
CA VAL A 521 -18.25 13.56 -11.98
C VAL A 521 -17.77 13.37 -13.41
N ALA A 522 -18.46 13.94 -14.40
CA ALA A 522 -18.14 13.76 -15.81
C ALA A 522 -17.31 14.91 -16.38
N PRO A 523 -16.09 14.64 -16.88
CA PRO A 523 -15.25 15.66 -17.50
C PRO A 523 -15.76 15.99 -18.90
N VAL A 524 -15.88 17.27 -19.22
CA VAL A 524 -16.20 17.75 -20.57
C VAL A 524 -14.91 18.13 -21.29
N LEU A 525 -14.69 17.55 -22.48
CA LEU A 525 -13.50 17.84 -23.29
C LEU A 525 -13.48 19.31 -23.72
N SER A 526 -12.27 19.87 -23.88
CA SER A 526 -12.13 21.25 -24.33
C SER A 526 -12.77 21.45 -25.71
N GLY A 527 -13.64 22.46 -25.84
CA GLY A 527 -14.39 22.72 -27.07
C GLY A 527 -15.71 21.96 -27.18
N CYS A 528 -16.01 21.07 -26.23
CA CYS A 528 -17.29 20.37 -26.12
C CYS A 528 -18.19 21.05 -25.08
N LYS A 529 -19.49 20.94 -25.28
CA LYS A 529 -20.50 21.40 -24.31
C LYS A 529 -20.92 20.26 -23.38
N TYR A 530 -20.91 19.03 -23.90
CA TYR A 530 -21.49 17.86 -23.24
C TYR A 530 -20.53 16.67 -23.21
N PHE A 531 -20.82 15.70 -22.34
CA PHE A 531 -19.99 14.52 -22.19
C PHE A 531 -20.40 13.45 -23.22
N ARG A 532 -19.57 13.27 -24.25
CA ARG A 532 -19.65 12.20 -25.26
C ARG A 532 -20.85 12.19 -26.22
N THR A 533 -21.68 13.23 -26.23
CA THR A 533 -22.85 13.30 -27.11
C THR A 533 -22.59 14.03 -28.44
N GLU A 534 -21.56 14.86 -28.53
CA GLU A 534 -21.21 15.61 -29.75
C GLU A 534 -20.18 14.86 -30.63
N ARG A 535 -20.25 15.02 -31.97
CA ARG A 535 -19.44 14.24 -32.96
C ARG A 535 -17.92 14.22 -32.72
N HIS A 536 -17.36 15.28 -32.13
CA HIS A 536 -15.92 15.42 -31.90
C HIS A 536 -15.53 15.31 -30.42
N CYS A 537 -16.48 14.90 -29.57
CA CYS A 537 -16.37 14.96 -28.11
C CYS A 537 -16.22 13.57 -27.49
N GLN A 538 -15.59 12.66 -28.21
CA GLN A 538 -15.28 11.31 -27.76
C GLN A 538 -14.11 11.35 -26.78
N SER A 539 -14.37 11.06 -25.51
CA SER A 539 -13.33 10.80 -24.50
C SER A 539 -13.10 9.29 -24.37
N GLN A 540 -11.87 8.86 -24.10
CA GLN A 540 -11.56 7.48 -23.70
C GLN A 540 -11.83 7.23 -22.21
N GLU A 541 -12.07 8.28 -21.41
CA GLU A 541 -12.25 8.16 -19.96
C GLU A 541 -13.59 7.50 -19.63
N SER A 542 -13.53 6.33 -19.00
CA SER A 542 -14.73 5.65 -18.50
C SER A 542 -14.94 6.01 -17.04
N ILE A 543 -16.14 6.47 -16.70
CA ILE A 543 -16.54 6.68 -15.30
C ILE A 543 -17.22 5.40 -14.85
N SER A 544 -16.44 4.45 -14.34
CA SER A 544 -16.96 3.17 -13.86
C SER A 544 -17.49 3.29 -12.43
N PHE A 545 -18.44 2.41 -12.09
CA PHE A 545 -18.92 2.26 -10.73
C PHE A 545 -19.19 0.81 -10.39
N SER A 546 -19.11 0.49 -9.10
CA SER A 546 -19.51 -0.78 -8.51
C SER A 546 -20.24 -0.47 -7.20
N ILE A 547 -21.43 -1.02 -7.02
CA ILE A 547 -22.22 -0.78 -5.81
C ILE A 547 -22.92 -2.07 -5.34
N THR A 548 -22.90 -2.31 -4.02
CA THR A 548 -23.62 -3.44 -3.41
C THR A 548 -24.79 -2.99 -2.55
N LEU A 549 -25.84 -3.81 -2.49
CA LEU A 549 -26.96 -3.70 -1.56
C LEU A 549 -27.07 -4.99 -0.73
N PRO A 550 -26.29 -5.12 0.35
CA PRO A 550 -26.38 -6.26 1.27
C PRO A 550 -27.57 -6.08 2.23
N PHE A 551 -28.13 -7.18 2.70
CA PHE A 551 -29.27 -7.18 3.61
C PHE A 551 -28.90 -7.66 5.01
N ASN A 552 -29.57 -7.11 6.04
CA ASN A 552 -29.47 -7.59 7.42
C ASN A 552 -29.92 -9.04 7.53
N GLU A 553 -31.00 -9.38 6.82
CA GLU A 553 -31.56 -10.73 6.71
C GLU A 553 -31.84 -11.06 5.24
N ALA A 554 -31.77 -12.33 4.88
CA ALA A 554 -32.01 -12.74 3.50
C ALA A 554 -33.45 -12.43 3.05
N GLN A 555 -33.61 -11.87 1.86
CA GLN A 555 -34.90 -11.43 1.34
C GLN A 555 -35.63 -12.56 0.61
N SER A 556 -36.94 -12.64 0.78
CA SER A 556 -37.79 -13.66 0.16
C SER A 556 -37.83 -13.53 -1.37
N PRO A 557 -37.73 -14.64 -2.13
CA PRO A 557 -37.74 -14.62 -3.61
C PRO A 557 -38.99 -13.98 -4.21
N ASN A 558 -40.12 -13.96 -3.50
CA ASN A 558 -41.38 -13.43 -4.03
C ASN A 558 -41.39 -11.90 -4.17
N ASN A 559 -40.47 -11.21 -3.50
CA ASN A 559 -40.45 -9.74 -3.43
C ASN A 559 -39.24 -9.13 -4.16
N VAL A 560 -38.36 -9.98 -4.73
CA VAL A 560 -37.04 -9.56 -5.22
C VAL A 560 -36.74 -10.20 -6.57
N GLY A 561 -35.98 -9.50 -7.40
CA GLY A 561 -35.63 -9.94 -8.74
C GLY A 561 -35.12 -8.79 -9.61
N PHE A 562 -34.57 -9.12 -10.78
CA PHE A 562 -34.03 -8.12 -11.70
C PHE A 562 -35.09 -7.11 -12.18
N SER A 563 -36.36 -7.52 -12.26
CA SER A 563 -37.48 -6.65 -12.64
C SER A 563 -37.86 -5.63 -11.55
N ASN A 564 -37.44 -5.85 -10.30
CA ASN A 564 -37.69 -4.93 -9.20
C ASN A 564 -36.70 -3.76 -9.16
N LEU A 565 -35.60 -3.86 -9.92
CA LEU A 565 -34.62 -2.81 -10.04
C LEU A 565 -35.12 -1.74 -11.01
N ASP A 566 -35.19 -0.52 -10.51
CA ASP A 566 -35.69 0.65 -11.22
C ASP A 566 -34.62 1.75 -11.23
N PRO A 567 -33.78 1.79 -12.26
CA PRO A 567 -32.91 2.95 -12.52
C PRO A 567 -33.72 4.18 -12.94
N PHE A 568 -33.36 5.34 -12.40
CA PHE A 568 -34.02 6.61 -12.71
C PHE A 568 -33.06 7.79 -12.59
N ILE A 569 -33.42 8.91 -13.22
CA ILE A 569 -32.77 10.20 -13.00
C ILE A 569 -33.66 11.11 -12.16
N PHE A 570 -33.05 12.07 -11.48
CA PHE A 570 -33.74 13.07 -10.67
C PHE A 570 -33.07 14.44 -10.75
N GLY A 571 -33.81 15.49 -10.42
CA GLY A 571 -33.32 16.87 -10.51
C GLY A 571 -32.43 17.24 -9.33
N VAL A 572 -31.35 18.00 -9.58
CA VAL A 572 -30.46 18.46 -8.50
C VAL A 572 -31.00 19.74 -7.88
N ASN A 573 -31.30 19.71 -6.57
CA ASN A 573 -31.81 20.86 -5.82
C ASN A 573 -30.94 22.11 -6.00
N GLY A 574 -31.58 23.27 -6.17
CA GLY A 574 -30.91 24.56 -6.33
C GLY A 574 -30.47 24.88 -7.76
N PHE A 575 -30.67 23.97 -8.71
CA PHE A 575 -30.45 24.21 -10.14
C PHE A 575 -31.77 24.25 -10.90
N ASP A 576 -31.79 25.06 -11.96
CA ASP A 576 -32.94 25.13 -12.86
C ASP A 576 -33.13 23.81 -13.60
N HIS A 577 -34.38 23.36 -13.69
CA HIS A 577 -34.77 22.10 -14.31
C HIS A 577 -36.03 22.30 -15.17
N GLY A 578 -36.08 23.44 -15.86
CA GLY A 578 -37.21 23.83 -16.69
C GLY A 578 -38.32 24.57 -15.92
N PRO A 579 -39.24 25.22 -16.66
CA PRO A 579 -40.22 26.14 -16.09
C PRO A 579 -41.31 25.47 -15.25
N LEU A 580 -41.49 24.16 -15.41
CA LEU A 580 -42.50 23.37 -14.71
C LEU A 580 -41.99 22.73 -13.41
N VAL A 581 -40.68 22.84 -13.14
CA VAL A 581 -40.03 22.22 -11.98
C VAL A 581 -39.61 23.28 -10.98
N SER A 582 -39.94 23.07 -9.71
CA SER A 582 -39.50 23.97 -8.65
C SER A 582 -38.01 23.81 -8.39
N VAL A 583 -37.23 24.88 -8.59
CA VAL A 583 -35.79 24.91 -8.25
C VAL A 583 -35.51 24.51 -6.79
N ALA A 584 -36.44 24.84 -5.88
CA ALA A 584 -36.33 24.51 -4.45
C ALA A 584 -36.67 23.05 -4.14
N ASN A 585 -37.37 22.35 -5.04
CA ASN A 585 -37.77 20.94 -4.91
C ASN A 585 -37.45 20.15 -6.17
N ALA A 586 -36.27 20.38 -6.77
CA ALA A 586 -35.86 19.66 -7.98
C ALA A 586 -35.63 18.16 -7.67
N ARG A 587 -35.26 17.79 -6.45
CA ARG A 587 -35.20 16.37 -6.03
C ARG A 587 -36.55 15.68 -6.16
N GLY A 588 -37.67 16.39 -5.98
CA GLY A 588 -39.01 15.82 -6.18
C GLY A 588 -39.34 15.51 -7.65
N TRP A 589 -38.50 15.94 -8.59
CA TRP A 589 -38.62 15.58 -10.00
C TRP A 589 -37.83 14.29 -10.27
N GLU A 590 -38.45 13.35 -10.98
CA GLU A 590 -37.87 12.04 -11.33
C GLU A 590 -38.37 11.58 -12.69
N VAL A 591 -37.51 10.94 -13.48
CA VAL A 591 -37.89 10.25 -14.72
C VAL A 591 -37.52 8.78 -14.62
N HIS A 592 -38.54 7.93 -14.76
CA HIS A 592 -38.42 6.48 -14.73
C HIS A 592 -38.79 5.87 -16.09
N LEU A 593 -38.58 4.56 -16.22
CA LEU A 593 -39.07 3.79 -17.37
C LEU A 593 -40.60 3.90 -17.51
N LYS A 594 -41.08 3.85 -18.75
CA LYS A 594 -42.51 3.84 -19.07
C LYS A 594 -43.27 2.82 -18.22
N ASN A 595 -44.40 3.25 -17.65
CA ASN A 595 -45.27 2.53 -16.71
C ASN A 595 -44.67 2.17 -15.34
N GLN A 596 -43.46 2.63 -15.03
CA GLN A 596 -42.90 2.52 -13.70
C GLN A 596 -43.44 3.65 -12.82
N ALA A 597 -43.94 3.34 -11.62
CA ALA A 597 -44.38 4.39 -10.69
C ALA A 597 -43.19 5.23 -10.21
N PRO A 598 -43.35 6.51 -9.85
CA PRO A 598 -42.30 7.29 -9.17
C PRO A 598 -41.88 6.67 -7.83
N THR A 599 -40.78 7.14 -7.24
CA THR A 599 -40.42 6.83 -5.86
C THR A 599 -41.29 7.59 -4.85
N GLU A 600 -41.22 7.24 -3.57
CA GLU A 600 -41.86 8.03 -2.50
C GLU A 600 -41.31 9.46 -2.33
N ALA A 601 -40.17 9.78 -2.95
CA ALA A 601 -39.58 11.13 -2.90
C ALA A 601 -40.23 12.11 -3.89
N PHE A 602 -40.98 11.58 -4.85
CA PHE A 602 -41.50 12.32 -5.98
C PHE A 602 -42.62 13.31 -5.60
N ASP A 603 -42.63 14.45 -6.28
CA ASP A 603 -43.70 15.44 -6.20
C ASP A 603 -44.76 15.15 -7.28
N PRO A 604 -45.96 14.68 -6.91
CA PRO A 604 -46.98 14.31 -7.87
C PRO A 604 -47.54 15.48 -8.69
N SER A 605 -47.24 16.74 -8.34
CA SER A 605 -47.68 17.91 -9.11
C SER A 605 -47.03 18.01 -10.50
N TYR A 606 -45.91 17.33 -10.73
CA TYR A 606 -45.23 17.32 -12.03
C TYR A 606 -45.86 16.36 -13.05
N LEU A 607 -46.68 15.41 -12.63
CA LEU A 607 -47.38 14.51 -13.56
C LEU A 607 -48.47 15.27 -14.33
N ASN A 608 -48.71 14.81 -15.57
CA ASN A 608 -49.79 15.31 -16.44
C ASN A 608 -49.67 16.79 -16.80
N GLN A 609 -48.44 17.23 -16.98
CA GLN A 609 -48.12 18.54 -17.53
C GLN A 609 -47.54 18.37 -18.95
N ALA A 610 -47.64 19.40 -19.77
CA ALA A 610 -47.06 19.43 -21.12
C ALA A 610 -47.35 18.16 -21.95
N ASP A 611 -46.31 17.39 -22.30
CA ASP A 611 -46.40 16.20 -23.14
C ASP A 611 -46.64 14.92 -22.34
N ASP A 612 -46.47 14.94 -21.01
CA ASP A 612 -46.76 13.80 -20.13
C ASP A 612 -48.26 13.51 -20.02
N ALA A 613 -48.63 12.24 -20.22
CA ALA A 613 -50.01 11.75 -20.16
C ALA A 613 -50.24 10.68 -19.07
N SER A 614 -49.46 10.74 -17.98
CA SER A 614 -49.37 9.68 -16.95
C SER A 614 -50.69 9.25 -16.29
N SER A 615 -51.70 10.12 -16.21
CA SER A 615 -53.01 9.89 -15.60
C SER A 615 -53.96 9.04 -16.45
N SER A 616 -53.73 8.98 -17.76
CA SER A 616 -54.65 8.35 -18.72
C SER A 616 -54.09 7.06 -19.32
N ASN A 617 -52.75 6.96 -19.46
CA ASN A 617 -52.10 5.89 -20.21
C ASN A 617 -51.07 5.07 -19.40
N GLY A 618 -50.83 5.40 -18.13
CA GLY A 618 -49.76 4.87 -17.28
C GLY A 618 -48.56 5.82 -17.21
N PHE A 619 -47.68 5.69 -16.21
CA PHE A 619 -46.62 6.68 -15.93
C PHE A 619 -45.58 6.88 -17.05
N TYR A 620 -45.01 8.09 -17.13
CA TYR A 620 -43.86 8.48 -17.95
C TYR A 620 -44.03 8.16 -19.45
N GLN A 621 -45.13 8.64 -20.03
CA GLN A 621 -45.35 8.50 -21.46
C GLN A 621 -46.21 9.64 -22.03
N THR A 622 -46.04 9.89 -23.32
CA THR A 622 -46.88 10.83 -24.05
C THR A 622 -48.28 10.27 -24.31
N SER A 623 -49.18 11.10 -24.83
CA SER A 623 -50.54 10.68 -25.21
C SER A 623 -50.56 9.58 -26.30
N SER A 624 -49.55 9.53 -27.17
CA SER A 624 -49.37 8.43 -28.14
C SER A 624 -48.69 7.20 -27.53
N GLY A 625 -48.07 7.35 -26.36
CA GLY A 625 -47.37 6.28 -25.66
C GLY A 625 -45.86 6.25 -25.90
N LEU A 626 -45.24 7.34 -26.35
CA LEU A 626 -43.79 7.44 -26.42
C LEU A 626 -43.19 7.60 -25.00
N PRO A 627 -42.05 6.96 -24.67
CA PRO A 627 -41.45 6.99 -23.33
C PRO A 627 -40.60 8.24 -23.08
N PHE A 628 -40.11 8.43 -21.85
CA PHE A 628 -39.03 9.39 -21.50
C PHE A 628 -37.75 8.71 -20.97
N ALA A 629 -37.78 7.38 -20.85
CA ALA A 629 -36.61 6.57 -20.58
C ALA A 629 -36.70 5.24 -21.35
N ILE A 630 -35.57 4.75 -21.85
CA ILE A 630 -35.47 3.47 -22.57
C ILE A 630 -34.41 2.57 -21.93
N LYS A 631 -34.72 1.28 -21.84
CA LYS A 631 -33.76 0.25 -21.43
C LYS A 631 -33.59 -0.75 -22.55
N VAL A 632 -32.34 -0.93 -23.00
CA VAL A 632 -31.96 -1.84 -24.07
C VAL A 632 -31.13 -2.97 -23.46
N GLY A 633 -31.53 -4.22 -23.67
CA GLY A 633 -30.89 -5.42 -23.10
C GLY A 633 -29.52 -5.79 -23.72
N THR A 634 -28.81 -4.80 -24.25
CA THR A 634 -27.45 -4.90 -24.79
C THR A 634 -26.77 -3.55 -24.58
N GLN A 635 -25.46 -3.49 -24.82
CA GLN A 635 -24.80 -2.23 -25.07
C GLN A 635 -25.40 -1.57 -26.32
N TRP A 636 -25.80 -0.31 -26.18
CA TRP A 636 -26.52 0.46 -27.18
C TRP A 636 -25.79 1.78 -27.50
N ARG A 637 -25.83 2.20 -28.77
CA ARG A 637 -25.25 3.47 -29.23
C ARG A 637 -26.31 4.56 -29.15
N HIS A 638 -26.07 5.57 -28.33
CA HIS A 638 -26.98 6.71 -28.23
C HIS A 638 -26.85 7.65 -29.45
N PRO A 639 -27.91 8.41 -29.77
CA PRO A 639 -27.85 9.48 -30.77
C PRO A 639 -26.83 10.56 -30.43
N ILE A 640 -26.40 11.28 -31.47
CA ILE A 640 -25.66 12.53 -31.33
C ILE A 640 -26.57 13.59 -30.73
N GLU A 641 -26.01 14.49 -29.93
CA GLU A 641 -26.70 15.65 -29.35
C GLU A 641 -27.68 16.32 -30.33
N HIS A 642 -28.90 16.59 -29.87
CA HIS A 642 -30.04 17.17 -30.60
C HIS A 642 -30.59 16.32 -31.75
N THR A 643 -30.15 15.06 -31.89
CA THR A 643 -30.67 14.16 -32.92
C THR A 643 -31.80 13.31 -32.36
N ASP A 644 -33.04 13.73 -32.63
CA ASP A 644 -34.26 13.02 -32.23
C ASP A 644 -34.12 11.50 -32.42
N ILE A 645 -34.44 10.76 -31.37
CA ILE A 645 -34.32 9.31 -31.28
C ILE A 645 -35.13 8.60 -32.37
N LEU A 646 -36.24 9.18 -32.84
CA LEU A 646 -37.07 8.62 -33.91
C LEU A 646 -36.44 8.85 -35.29
N GLN A 647 -35.45 9.74 -35.43
CA GLN A 647 -34.60 9.80 -36.61
C GLN A 647 -33.46 8.79 -36.52
N ALA A 648 -32.84 8.68 -35.35
CA ALA A 648 -31.75 7.73 -35.11
C ALA A 648 -32.22 6.27 -35.13
N TYR A 649 -33.42 6.00 -34.62
CA TYR A 649 -34.05 4.68 -34.52
C TYR A 649 -35.54 4.75 -34.92
N PRO A 650 -35.86 4.78 -36.23
CA PRO A 650 -37.21 5.04 -36.72
C PRO A 650 -38.29 4.03 -36.32
N GLN A 651 -37.89 2.83 -35.91
CA GLN A 651 -38.81 1.79 -35.48
C GLN A 651 -39.28 1.92 -34.02
N LEU A 652 -38.66 2.81 -33.23
CA LEU A 652 -38.98 2.98 -31.81
C LEU A 652 -40.43 3.42 -31.59
N ALA A 653 -40.95 4.33 -32.43
CA ALA A 653 -42.33 4.82 -32.30
C ALA A 653 -43.36 3.68 -32.39
N SER A 654 -43.31 2.88 -33.45
CA SER A 654 -44.23 1.74 -33.62
C SER A 654 -44.07 0.71 -32.49
N PHE A 655 -42.86 0.47 -31.99
CA PHE A 655 -42.66 -0.36 -30.80
C PHE A 655 -43.36 0.22 -29.56
N ALA A 656 -43.15 1.49 -29.26
CA ALA A 656 -43.68 2.15 -28.06
C ALA A 656 -45.21 2.28 -28.09
N GLU A 657 -45.77 2.71 -29.22
CA GLU A 657 -47.21 2.95 -29.44
C GLU A 657 -48.01 1.64 -29.47
N SER A 658 -47.43 0.56 -30.01
CA SER A 658 -48.02 -0.79 -29.99
C SER A 658 -47.90 -1.50 -28.63
N ARG A 659 -47.38 -0.82 -27.60
CA ARG A 659 -47.09 -1.39 -26.27
C ARG A 659 -46.15 -2.60 -26.34
N GLY A 660 -45.17 -2.53 -27.23
CA GLY A 660 -44.14 -3.54 -27.43
C GLY A 660 -44.56 -4.75 -28.27
N ALA A 661 -45.71 -4.69 -28.94
CA ALA A 661 -46.17 -5.80 -29.78
C ALA A 661 -45.47 -5.83 -31.16
N GLU A 662 -45.09 -4.68 -31.70
CA GLU A 662 -44.44 -4.53 -33.00
C GLU A 662 -42.98 -4.09 -32.85
N ASN A 663 -42.11 -4.39 -33.82
CA ASN A 663 -40.73 -3.91 -33.87
C ASN A 663 -39.90 -4.13 -32.58
N THR A 664 -40.01 -5.30 -31.97
CA THR A 664 -39.32 -5.66 -30.71
C THR A 664 -37.79 -5.60 -30.77
N ALA A 665 -37.22 -5.52 -31.97
CA ALA A 665 -35.80 -5.37 -32.24
C ALA A 665 -35.44 -4.00 -32.86
N TRP A 666 -36.24 -2.95 -32.59
CA TRP A 666 -36.08 -1.60 -33.15
C TRP A 666 -34.65 -1.03 -33.02
N PHE A 667 -33.93 -1.42 -31.96
CA PHE A 667 -32.57 -0.98 -31.65
C PHE A 667 -31.48 -1.62 -32.54
N LEU A 668 -31.82 -2.61 -33.38
CA LEU A 668 -30.88 -3.26 -34.29
C LEU A 668 -30.79 -2.59 -35.68
N THR A 669 -31.67 -1.64 -35.98
CA THR A 669 -31.70 -0.94 -37.29
C THR A 669 -31.60 0.57 -37.13
N PRO A 670 -30.46 1.09 -36.63
CA PRO A 670 -30.25 2.54 -36.54
C PRO A 670 -29.99 3.20 -37.89
N SER A 671 -30.14 4.52 -37.91
CA SER A 671 -29.46 5.41 -38.86
C SER A 671 -28.04 5.71 -38.36
N ASP A 672 -27.02 5.04 -38.90
CA ASP A 672 -25.64 5.11 -38.38
C ASP A 672 -25.06 6.53 -38.35
N GLU A 673 -25.43 7.39 -39.30
CA GLU A 673 -24.95 8.78 -39.39
C GLU A 673 -25.46 9.67 -38.24
N SER A 674 -26.51 9.21 -37.55
CA SER A 674 -27.19 9.88 -36.44
C SER A 674 -26.65 9.48 -35.06
N LEU A 675 -25.73 8.51 -35.02
CA LEU A 675 -25.19 7.94 -33.78
C LEU A 675 -23.78 8.41 -33.48
N VAL A 676 -23.42 8.42 -32.21
CA VAL A 676 -22.01 8.59 -31.83
C VAL A 676 -21.19 7.35 -32.23
N SER A 677 -19.96 7.59 -32.66
CA SER A 677 -18.96 6.55 -32.92
C SER A 677 -17.91 6.58 -31.81
N TYR A 678 -17.75 5.49 -31.09
CA TYR A 678 -16.70 5.33 -30.07
C TYR A 678 -15.39 4.80 -30.65
#